data_AF-A0A925W081-F1
#
_entry.id   AF-A0A925W081-F1
#
_cell.length_a   1.000
_cell.length_b   1.000
_cell.length_c   1.000
_cell.angle_alpha   90.00
_cell.angle_beta   90.00
_cell.angle_gamma   90.00
#
_symmetry.space_group_name_H-M   'P 1'
#
loop_
_entity.id
_entity.type
_entity.pdbx_description
1 polymer ?
#
loop_
_entity_poly.entity_id
_entity_poly.type
_entity_poly.pdbx_seq_one_letter_code
_entity_poly.pdbx_strand_id
1 'polypeptide(L)'
;AERLAWSPTGDRLALSSRTGVFVVPPDGRYTNFASARRGEIAWSAATNQFALAEYTEQNLGYNGDPDRLGDRSSAESYGNEDKFWLVNAPAAPDVGVAEQSFKSTSDRAARNADAYDRVWERSTKLYFSQPDAATRRVAWEAAKAKHRPAAMAAKNEDELQRAIYSMLQDRPSLRSAATGRAAVSSAHPVSTEAGLEILRAGGNVVDASVAVSFALGVVEPDASGVGGYGEMVIASPKLEKPTLIEFMSRVPEEASLTNTSLLVNGRYPSDGPVLANVPGTTAGMYAAWQKYGSGKLPWKDLLAPAIRAARNGYEVSEGLATTLATERDGFAKYPSSMALFFSNGQPLVAGDTIRNPDLAWVLEQIAAKGADGFYKGDVAKKWIDDIRPKGNAMKLTDLARYYAPEREAVSGTYRGYTLWSSAPPVSGGAELVGRMNLFEHYAKPLNYTNDAATLHAALTAWFLVPTTRNRVADPGLWSVDIAPITNKDTAKVRWGCFNAEKALKPADVRGDTLPCLKSVPAVTPAKASGTGSPDATELASQSAPGCGDDHAVEVTHCRAMGTTAFTVADNEGNVVAVTQTLGTWGGNFYVTPGLGFLSNDKLTSYGTDPSAYGSRLPFARHGSTLAPTIAFKGKKPVFAVGAAGNAWITSAVYQSLIGALDFGLNPQQALELPRFLPGGGGGPAAGGATAGYSIQMEDGFSPDVIKKLRALGYGINFVSLHGELREGYGSAVSIDGKNVMAGADPRRSGAAGAVPNK
;
A
#
# COMPACT_ATOMS: atom_id res chain seq x y z
N ALA A 1 -43.83 11.20 -13.76
CA ALA A 1 -44.26 11.69 -15.09
C ALA A 1 -45.57 12.43 -14.89
N GLU A 2 -45.76 13.54 -15.59
CA GLU A 2 -46.95 14.37 -15.41
C GLU A 2 -48.16 13.77 -16.16
N ARG A 3 -47.89 13.06 -17.27
CA ARG A 3 -48.88 12.28 -18.05
C ARG A 3 -48.22 11.03 -18.65
N LEU A 4 -48.98 9.95 -18.80
CA LEU A 4 -48.50 8.68 -19.37
C LEU A 4 -49.57 8.02 -20.23
N ALA A 5 -49.13 7.26 -21.23
CA ALA A 5 -50.03 6.45 -22.04
C ALA A 5 -49.38 5.12 -22.43
N TRP A 6 -50.15 4.05 -22.32
CA TRP A 6 -49.75 2.71 -22.71
C TRP A 6 -49.89 2.53 -24.22
N SER A 7 -48.89 1.89 -24.82
CA SER A 7 -49.02 1.35 -26.17
C SER A 7 -50.16 0.33 -26.24
N PRO A 8 -50.79 0.11 -27.41
CA PRO A 8 -51.92 -0.81 -27.54
C PRO A 8 -51.59 -2.26 -27.15
N THR A 9 -50.33 -2.64 -27.29
CA THR A 9 -49.76 -3.95 -26.92
C THR A 9 -49.39 -4.06 -25.45
N GLY A 10 -49.38 -2.95 -24.69
CA GLY A 10 -49.01 -2.91 -23.27
C GLY A 10 -47.51 -3.12 -22.99
N ASP A 11 -46.69 -3.30 -24.02
CA ASP A 11 -45.26 -3.61 -23.92
C ASP A 11 -44.38 -2.35 -23.78
N ARG A 12 -44.94 -1.18 -24.05
CA ARG A 12 -44.29 0.13 -23.95
C ARG A 12 -45.21 1.18 -23.35
N LEU A 13 -44.57 2.16 -22.72
CA LEU A 13 -45.17 3.31 -22.08
C LEU A 13 -44.54 4.59 -22.62
N ALA A 14 -45.37 5.53 -23.08
CA ALA A 14 -44.92 6.89 -23.37
C ALA A 14 -45.14 7.78 -22.14
N LEU A 15 -44.11 8.50 -21.73
CA LEU A 15 -44.06 9.32 -20.52
C LEU A 15 -43.72 10.76 -20.91
N SER A 16 -44.63 11.69 -20.62
CA SER A 16 -44.36 13.12 -20.75
C SER A 16 -43.67 13.64 -19.48
N SER A 17 -42.55 14.33 -19.65
CA SER A 17 -41.75 14.91 -18.57
C SER A 17 -41.42 16.38 -18.83
N ARG A 18 -40.81 17.02 -17.84
CA ARG A 18 -40.26 18.38 -17.96
C ARG A 18 -39.07 18.52 -18.90
N THR A 19 -38.71 17.50 -19.68
CA THR A 19 -37.68 17.59 -20.71
C THR A 19 -38.14 17.05 -22.06
N GLY A 20 -39.35 16.49 -22.15
CA GLY A 20 -39.91 15.93 -23.38
C GLY A 20 -40.68 14.64 -23.12
N VAL A 21 -41.04 13.95 -24.20
CA VAL A 21 -41.67 12.63 -24.16
C VAL A 21 -40.64 11.54 -24.36
N PHE A 22 -40.71 10.51 -23.52
CA PHE A 22 -39.86 9.32 -23.56
C PHE A 22 -40.72 8.07 -23.72
N VAL A 23 -40.22 7.07 -24.46
CA VAL A 23 -40.84 5.75 -24.55
C VAL A 23 -39.96 4.73 -23.83
N VAL A 24 -40.56 4.05 -22.86
CA VAL A 24 -39.90 3.06 -21.98
C VAL A 24 -40.70 1.75 -21.97
N PRO A 25 -40.08 0.60 -21.73
CA PRO A 25 -40.79 -0.63 -21.39
C PRO A 25 -41.19 -0.64 -19.90
N PRO A 26 -42.17 -1.47 -19.50
CA PRO A 26 -42.63 -1.57 -18.10
C PRO A 26 -41.52 -1.95 -17.10
N ASP A 27 -40.49 -2.68 -17.54
CA ASP A 27 -39.35 -3.10 -16.72
C ASP A 27 -38.23 -2.04 -16.63
N GLY A 28 -38.37 -0.91 -17.34
CA GLY A 28 -37.42 0.20 -17.30
C GLY A 28 -36.04 -0.09 -17.92
N ARG A 29 -35.88 -1.20 -18.66
CA ARG A 29 -34.56 -1.64 -19.16
C ARG A 29 -33.91 -0.70 -20.19
N TYR A 30 -34.67 0.19 -20.81
CA TYR A 30 -34.16 1.28 -21.65
C TYR A 30 -35.09 2.49 -21.64
N THR A 31 -34.56 3.65 -22.02
CA THR A 31 -35.33 4.89 -22.16
C THR A 31 -35.00 5.57 -23.47
N ASN A 32 -35.98 5.63 -24.37
CA ASN A 32 -35.83 6.29 -25.67
C ASN A 32 -36.48 7.67 -25.66
N PHE A 33 -35.72 8.70 -26.01
CA PHE A 33 -36.27 10.03 -26.23
C PHE A 33 -37.11 10.02 -27.52
N ALA A 34 -38.39 10.37 -27.40
CA ALA A 34 -39.33 10.32 -28.51
C ALA A 34 -39.70 11.71 -29.05
N SER A 35 -39.72 12.74 -28.20
CA SER A 35 -39.95 14.12 -28.64
C SER A 35 -39.46 15.14 -27.60
N ALA A 36 -38.95 16.28 -28.04
CA ALA A 36 -38.67 17.44 -27.17
C ALA A 36 -39.92 18.20 -26.74
N ARG A 37 -41.04 17.94 -27.42
CA ARG A 37 -42.37 18.47 -27.13
C ARG A 37 -42.98 17.79 -25.91
N ARG A 38 -44.00 18.40 -25.32
CA ARG A 38 -44.68 17.92 -24.10
C ARG A 38 -46.17 18.09 -24.22
N GLY A 39 -46.94 17.31 -23.50
CA GLY A 39 -48.39 17.40 -23.55
C GLY A 39 -49.06 16.11 -23.14
N GLU A 40 -50.35 16.02 -23.45
CA GLU A 40 -51.10 14.78 -23.28
C GLU A 40 -50.77 13.79 -24.39
N ILE A 41 -50.68 12.52 -24.03
CA ILE A 41 -50.25 11.46 -24.93
C ILE A 41 -51.39 10.48 -25.14
N ALA A 42 -51.67 10.13 -26.38
CA ALA A 42 -52.57 9.03 -26.73
C ALA A 42 -51.94 8.16 -27.81
N TRP A 43 -51.83 6.86 -27.59
CA TRP A 43 -51.30 5.96 -28.60
C TRP A 43 -52.32 5.68 -29.69
N SER A 44 -51.84 5.59 -30.93
CA SER A 44 -52.63 5.07 -32.04
C SER A 44 -52.84 3.57 -31.87
N ALA A 45 -54.08 3.11 -32.02
CA ALA A 45 -54.41 1.68 -31.97
C ALA A 45 -53.93 0.90 -33.22
N ALA A 46 -53.67 1.60 -34.32
CA ALA A 46 -53.38 1.00 -35.62
C ALA A 46 -51.93 1.20 -36.10
N THR A 47 -51.18 2.12 -35.49
CA THR A 47 -49.83 2.48 -35.92
C THR A 47 -48.87 2.56 -34.73
N ASN A 48 -47.57 2.40 -34.97
CA ASN A 48 -46.52 2.61 -33.95
C ASN A 48 -46.25 4.10 -33.70
N GLN A 49 -47.32 4.88 -33.54
CA GLN A 49 -47.30 6.31 -33.31
C GLN A 49 -48.11 6.63 -32.06
N PHE A 50 -47.77 7.75 -31.44
CA PHE A 50 -48.63 8.39 -30.47
C PHE A 50 -48.90 9.82 -30.88
N ALA A 51 -50.13 10.25 -30.61
CA ALA A 51 -50.52 11.64 -30.64
C ALA A 51 -49.96 12.35 -29.40
N LEU A 52 -49.48 13.57 -29.61
CA LEU A 52 -49.12 14.50 -28.57
C LEU A 52 -49.94 15.78 -28.74
N ALA A 53 -50.77 16.06 -27.75
CA ALA A 53 -51.56 17.27 -27.68
C ALA A 53 -50.85 18.30 -26.80
N GLU A 54 -50.32 19.36 -27.42
CA GLU A 54 -49.79 20.53 -26.75
C GLU A 54 -50.94 21.52 -26.54
N TYR A 55 -51.40 21.67 -25.30
CA TYR A 55 -52.34 22.71 -24.92
C TYR A 55 -51.60 23.87 -24.28
N THR A 56 -52.08 25.09 -24.54
CA THR A 56 -51.59 26.26 -23.81
C THR A 56 -52.15 26.21 -22.39
N GLU A 57 -51.31 25.99 -21.37
CA GLU A 57 -51.75 26.08 -19.98
C GLU A 57 -52.31 27.47 -19.73
N GLN A 58 -53.63 27.58 -19.54
CA GLN A 58 -54.22 28.79 -19.00
C GLN A 58 -53.78 28.88 -17.53
N ASN A 59 -52.94 29.88 -17.23
CA ASN A 59 -52.67 30.28 -15.85
C ASN A 59 -53.97 30.79 -15.23
N LEU A 60 -54.68 29.91 -14.53
CA LEU A 60 -55.80 30.30 -13.67
C LEU A 60 -55.20 31.04 -12.47
N GLY A 61 -55.28 32.37 -12.51
CA GLY A 61 -55.03 33.19 -11.33
C GLY A 61 -56.06 32.86 -10.25
N TYR A 62 -55.57 32.53 -9.05
CA TYR A 62 -56.40 32.35 -7.87
C TYR A 62 -57.19 33.64 -7.59
N ASN A 63 -58.52 33.58 -7.62
CA ASN A 63 -59.40 34.75 -7.42
C ASN A 63 -59.80 34.96 -5.95
N GLY A 64 -59.23 34.20 -5.00
CA GLY A 64 -59.44 34.43 -3.57
C GLY A 64 -60.63 33.72 -2.93
N ASP A 65 -61.35 32.84 -3.63
CA ASP A 65 -62.51 32.13 -3.08
C ASP A 65 -62.21 30.64 -2.80
N PRO A 66 -62.13 30.19 -1.54
CA PRO A 66 -61.84 28.79 -1.18
C PRO A 66 -63.05 27.84 -1.25
N ASP A 67 -64.29 28.32 -1.46
CA ASP A 67 -65.52 27.50 -1.28
C ASP A 67 -66.20 27.01 -2.57
N ARG A 68 -65.50 27.00 -3.70
CA ARG A 68 -65.97 26.36 -4.95
C ARG A 68 -65.06 25.20 -5.38
N LEU A 69 -65.18 24.08 -4.69
CA LEU A 69 -64.64 22.78 -5.15
C LEU A 69 -65.64 21.99 -6.04
N GLY A 70 -66.81 22.55 -6.35
CA GLY A 70 -67.90 21.86 -7.06
C GLY A 70 -67.96 22.00 -8.58
N ASP A 71 -67.37 23.04 -9.19
CA ASP A 71 -67.49 23.30 -10.63
C ASP A 71 -66.13 23.40 -11.32
N ARG A 72 -65.41 22.27 -11.39
CA ARG A 72 -64.34 22.10 -12.37
C ARG A 72 -64.83 21.22 -13.51
N SER A 73 -65.67 21.76 -14.38
CA SER A 73 -65.64 21.34 -15.77
C SER A 73 -64.70 22.29 -16.51
N SER A 74 -63.41 22.00 -16.50
CA SER A 74 -62.63 22.32 -17.70
C SER A 74 -63.18 21.40 -18.78
N ALA A 75 -64.11 21.91 -19.59
CA ALA A 75 -64.17 21.41 -20.94
C ALA A 75 -62.79 21.74 -21.52
N GLU A 76 -61.91 20.75 -21.63
CA GLU A 76 -60.72 20.81 -22.47
C GLU A 76 -61.21 21.06 -23.90
N SER A 77 -61.49 22.31 -24.21
CA SER A 77 -61.85 22.73 -25.55
C SER A 77 -60.55 23.02 -26.26
N TYR A 78 -60.20 22.17 -27.22
CA TYR A 78 -59.11 22.43 -28.17
C TYR A 78 -59.32 23.84 -28.76
N GLY A 79 -58.43 24.77 -28.43
CA GLY A 79 -58.41 26.13 -28.95
C GLY A 79 -57.69 26.20 -30.30
N ASN A 80 -57.90 27.28 -31.03
CA ASN A 80 -57.28 27.51 -32.35
C ASN A 80 -55.74 27.62 -32.32
N GLU A 81 -55.14 27.74 -31.13
CA GLU A 81 -53.68 27.83 -30.93
C GLU A 81 -53.03 26.53 -30.44
N ASP A 82 -53.84 25.54 -30.04
CA ASP A 82 -53.35 24.26 -29.56
C ASP A 82 -52.82 23.41 -30.72
N LYS A 83 -51.75 22.67 -30.46
CA LYS A 83 -51.02 21.95 -31.51
C LYS A 83 -51.12 20.46 -31.29
N PHE A 84 -51.45 19.77 -32.37
CA PHE A 84 -51.53 18.31 -32.40
C PHE A 84 -50.36 17.77 -33.23
N TRP A 85 -49.62 16.83 -32.64
CA TRP A 85 -48.48 16.20 -33.27
C TRP A 85 -48.67 14.69 -33.33
N LEU A 86 -48.40 14.09 -34.49
CA LEU A 86 -48.23 12.64 -34.59
C LEU A 86 -46.75 12.33 -34.51
N VAL A 87 -46.35 11.59 -33.48
CA VAL A 87 -44.96 11.23 -33.20
C VAL A 87 -44.79 9.74 -33.41
N ASN A 88 -43.80 9.36 -34.24
CA ASN A 88 -43.39 7.97 -34.36
C ASN A 88 -42.73 7.51 -33.05
N ALA A 89 -43.23 6.41 -32.48
CA ALA A 89 -42.59 5.83 -31.32
C ALA A 89 -41.25 5.21 -31.72
N PRO A 90 -40.14 5.54 -31.00
CA PRO A 90 -38.84 4.94 -31.27
C PRO A 90 -38.91 3.42 -31.23
N ALA A 91 -38.15 2.78 -32.13
CA ALA A 91 -37.93 1.34 -32.07
C ALA A 91 -37.23 0.97 -30.74
N ALA A 92 -37.45 -0.24 -30.24
CA ALA A 92 -36.64 -0.72 -29.12
C ALA A 92 -35.16 -0.82 -29.57
N PRO A 93 -34.17 -0.56 -28.69
CA PRO A 93 -32.76 -0.43 -29.08
C PRO A 93 -32.20 -1.62 -29.86
N ASP A 94 -32.75 -2.82 -29.65
CA ASP A 94 -32.28 -4.05 -30.27
C ASP A 94 -33.14 -4.54 -31.45
N VAL A 95 -34.16 -3.76 -31.87
CA VAL A 95 -34.97 -4.11 -33.04
C VAL A 95 -34.12 -4.00 -34.30
N GLY A 96 -33.87 -5.13 -34.94
CA GLY A 96 -33.01 -5.21 -36.13
C GLY A 96 -31.53 -5.51 -35.82
N VAL A 97 -31.18 -5.75 -34.55
CA VAL A 97 -29.87 -6.33 -34.22
C VAL A 97 -29.85 -7.77 -34.72
N ALA A 98 -29.03 -8.03 -35.72
CA ALA A 98 -28.72 -9.37 -36.18
C ALA A 98 -27.43 -9.85 -35.52
N GLU A 99 -27.42 -11.08 -35.02
CA GLU A 99 -26.19 -11.73 -34.58
C GLU A 99 -25.26 -11.89 -35.79
N GLN A 100 -24.13 -11.19 -35.78
CA GLN A 100 -23.08 -11.38 -36.77
C GLN A 100 -22.01 -12.29 -36.18
N SER A 101 -21.95 -13.54 -36.65
CA SER A 101 -20.91 -14.47 -36.24
C SER A 101 -19.59 -14.09 -36.92
N PHE A 102 -18.65 -13.55 -36.16
CA PHE A 102 -17.27 -13.39 -36.65
C PHE A 102 -16.54 -14.73 -36.57
N LYS A 103 -16.23 -15.34 -37.71
CA LYS A 103 -15.22 -16.41 -37.75
C LYS A 103 -13.85 -15.76 -37.63
N SER A 104 -13.23 -15.87 -36.45
CA SER A 104 -11.81 -15.56 -36.32
C SER A 104 -11.04 -16.48 -37.28
N THR A 105 -10.40 -15.90 -38.29
CA THR A 105 -9.50 -16.59 -39.22
C THR A 105 -8.13 -16.87 -38.60
N SER A 106 -7.88 -16.40 -37.38
CA SER A 106 -6.61 -16.62 -36.69
C SER A 106 -6.53 -18.05 -36.14
N ASP A 107 -5.51 -18.78 -36.59
CA ASP A 107 -5.11 -20.04 -36.00
C ASP A 107 -4.92 -19.85 -34.49
N ARG A 108 -5.63 -20.66 -33.69
CA ARG A 108 -5.57 -20.58 -32.24
C ARG A 108 -4.19 -20.97 -31.72
N ALA A 109 -3.51 -21.91 -32.37
CA ALA A 109 -2.16 -22.28 -32.01
C ALA A 109 -1.20 -21.09 -32.17
N ALA A 110 -1.33 -20.34 -33.26
CA ALA A 110 -0.58 -19.09 -33.48
C ALA A 110 -0.88 -18.03 -32.41
N ARG A 111 -2.17 -17.75 -32.10
CA ARG A 111 -2.52 -16.79 -31.04
C ARG A 111 -2.01 -17.18 -29.66
N ASN A 112 -2.09 -18.47 -29.32
CA ASN A 112 -1.57 -18.98 -28.06
C ASN A 112 -0.06 -18.83 -27.99
N ALA A 113 0.64 -19.12 -29.09
CA ALA A 113 2.09 -18.92 -29.19
C ALA A 113 2.46 -17.46 -28.96
N ASP A 114 1.77 -16.52 -29.60
CA ASP A 114 2.01 -15.09 -29.43
C ASP A 114 1.74 -14.62 -28.00
N ALA A 115 0.68 -15.10 -27.36
CA ALA A 115 0.36 -14.76 -25.97
C ALA A 115 1.43 -15.27 -25.00
N TYR A 116 1.87 -16.51 -25.18
CA TYR A 116 2.93 -17.13 -24.41
C TYR A 116 4.27 -16.40 -24.62
N ASP A 117 4.64 -16.13 -25.87
CA ASP A 117 5.89 -15.46 -26.23
C ASP A 117 5.92 -14.02 -25.69
N ARG A 118 4.80 -13.28 -25.69
CA ARG A 118 4.72 -11.94 -25.07
C ARG A 118 5.02 -11.93 -23.58
N VAL A 119 4.56 -12.93 -22.83
CA VAL A 119 4.87 -13.05 -21.39
C VAL A 119 6.37 -13.31 -21.21
N TRP A 120 6.92 -14.21 -22.02
CA TRP A 120 8.34 -14.50 -22.01
C TRP A 120 9.19 -13.25 -22.34
N GLU A 121 8.86 -12.54 -23.41
CA GLU A 121 9.56 -11.33 -23.88
C GLU A 121 9.53 -10.22 -22.83
N ARG A 122 8.38 -10.00 -22.17
CA ARG A 122 8.28 -9.03 -21.07
C ARG A 122 9.26 -9.37 -19.95
N SER A 123 9.25 -10.62 -19.50
CA SER A 123 10.17 -11.07 -18.43
C SER A 123 11.63 -10.95 -18.85
N THR A 124 11.94 -11.26 -20.12
CA THR A 124 13.29 -11.08 -20.70
C THR A 124 13.73 -9.61 -20.66
N LYS A 125 12.85 -8.68 -21.05
CA LYS A 125 13.15 -7.24 -21.02
C LYS A 125 13.40 -6.73 -19.60
N LEU A 126 12.56 -7.14 -18.65
CA LEU A 126 12.62 -6.65 -17.27
C LEU A 126 13.80 -7.23 -16.46
N TYR A 127 14.10 -8.52 -16.61
CA TYR A 127 14.98 -9.22 -15.65
C TYR A 127 16.19 -9.92 -16.27
N PHE A 128 16.22 -10.07 -17.60
CA PHE A 128 17.27 -10.82 -18.31
C PHE A 128 17.93 -10.04 -19.46
N SER A 129 17.77 -8.72 -19.47
CA SER A 129 18.35 -7.81 -20.47
C SER A 129 19.75 -7.33 -20.10
N GLN A 130 20.10 -7.36 -18.80
CA GLN A 130 21.36 -6.87 -18.28
C GLN A 130 22.52 -7.87 -18.51
N PRO A 131 23.77 -7.40 -18.67
CA PRO A 131 24.92 -8.28 -18.94
C PRO A 131 25.16 -9.36 -17.86
N ASP A 132 24.88 -9.03 -16.59
CA ASP A 132 25.00 -9.95 -15.45
C ASP A 132 23.95 -11.09 -15.46
N ALA A 133 22.98 -11.02 -16.37
CA ALA A 133 21.93 -12.03 -16.53
C ALA A 133 22.26 -13.10 -17.58
N ALA A 134 23.40 -13.06 -18.28
CA ALA A 134 23.69 -13.94 -19.43
C ALA A 134 23.44 -15.44 -19.14
N THR A 135 23.98 -15.98 -18.05
CA THR A 135 23.77 -17.38 -17.66
C THR A 135 22.30 -17.68 -17.35
N ARG A 136 21.62 -16.77 -16.65
CA ARG A 136 20.20 -16.92 -16.30
C ARG A 136 19.32 -16.83 -17.55
N ARG A 137 19.67 -15.99 -18.52
CA ARG A 137 18.97 -15.89 -19.81
C ARG A 137 18.98 -17.20 -20.58
N VAL A 138 20.10 -17.94 -20.59
CA VAL A 138 20.16 -19.28 -21.22
C VAL A 138 19.15 -20.24 -20.59
N ALA A 139 19.05 -20.27 -19.26
CA ALA A 139 18.04 -21.07 -18.57
C ALA A 139 16.60 -20.59 -18.89
N TRP A 140 16.39 -19.28 -19.05
CA TRP A 140 15.09 -18.72 -19.41
C TRP A 140 14.65 -19.06 -20.84
N GLU A 141 15.57 -19.09 -21.81
CA GLU A 141 15.31 -19.59 -23.17
C GLU A 141 14.95 -21.07 -23.17
N ALA A 142 15.63 -21.88 -22.34
CA ALA A 142 15.32 -23.30 -22.19
C ALA A 142 13.92 -23.54 -21.61
N ALA A 143 13.52 -22.75 -20.60
CA ALA A 143 12.16 -22.80 -20.04
C ALA A 143 11.10 -22.44 -21.09
N LYS A 144 11.36 -21.41 -21.92
CA LYS A 144 10.49 -21.05 -23.05
C LYS A 144 10.27 -22.23 -23.98
N ALA A 145 11.36 -22.82 -24.48
CA ALA A 145 11.32 -23.89 -25.46
C ALA A 145 10.61 -25.14 -24.91
N LYS A 146 10.80 -25.46 -23.63
CA LYS A 146 10.20 -26.61 -22.96
C LYS A 146 8.66 -26.54 -22.93
N HIS A 147 8.08 -25.39 -22.60
CA HIS A 147 6.62 -25.29 -22.38
C HIS A 147 5.84 -24.72 -23.57
N ARG A 148 6.52 -24.11 -24.57
CA ARG A 148 5.86 -23.56 -25.77
C ARG A 148 5.00 -24.56 -26.54
N PRO A 149 5.39 -25.84 -26.74
CA PRO A 149 4.52 -26.81 -27.41
C PRO A 149 3.17 -27.02 -26.71
N ALA A 150 3.16 -27.03 -25.37
CA ALA A 150 1.93 -27.15 -24.59
C ALA A 150 1.05 -25.91 -24.75
N ALA A 151 1.63 -24.71 -24.79
CA ALA A 151 0.89 -23.48 -25.04
C ALA A 151 0.23 -23.49 -26.43
N MET A 152 0.95 -23.89 -27.48
CA MET A 152 0.40 -24.02 -28.83
C MET A 152 -0.73 -25.05 -28.93
N ALA A 153 -0.60 -26.18 -28.22
CA ALA A 153 -1.58 -27.25 -28.22
C ALA A 153 -2.79 -27.02 -27.28
N ALA A 154 -2.73 -26.00 -26.41
CA ALA A 154 -3.80 -25.69 -25.47
C ALA A 154 -5.12 -25.51 -26.21
N LYS A 155 -6.22 -26.05 -25.68
CA LYS A 155 -7.58 -26.09 -26.28
C LYS A 155 -8.57 -25.06 -25.72
N ASN A 156 -8.22 -24.45 -24.59
CA ASN A 156 -8.97 -23.37 -23.94
C ASN A 156 -7.97 -22.42 -23.23
N GLU A 157 -8.48 -21.35 -22.62
CA GLU A 157 -7.65 -20.37 -21.91
C GLU A 157 -6.98 -20.99 -20.68
N ASP A 158 -7.68 -21.86 -19.93
CA ASP A 158 -7.14 -22.53 -18.73
C ASP A 158 -5.89 -23.37 -19.05
N GLU A 159 -5.87 -24.08 -20.19
CA GLU A 159 -4.70 -24.83 -20.67
C GLU A 159 -3.54 -23.90 -21.07
N LEU A 160 -3.83 -22.77 -21.72
CA LEU A 160 -2.81 -21.78 -22.08
C LEU A 160 -2.19 -21.15 -20.84
N GLN A 161 -3.03 -20.74 -19.88
CA GLN A 161 -2.59 -20.15 -18.61
C GLN A 161 -1.77 -21.14 -17.79
N ARG A 162 -2.10 -22.44 -17.81
CA ARG A 162 -1.26 -23.47 -17.18
C ARG A 162 0.10 -23.61 -17.85
N ALA A 163 0.18 -23.56 -19.19
CA ALA A 163 1.46 -23.60 -19.89
C ALA A 163 2.32 -22.35 -19.60
N ILE A 164 1.71 -21.15 -19.58
CA ILE A 164 2.38 -19.90 -19.18
C ILE A 164 2.88 -20.01 -17.73
N TYR A 165 2.03 -20.50 -16.82
CA TYR A 165 2.40 -20.70 -15.42
C TYR A 165 3.56 -21.68 -15.27
N SER A 166 3.55 -22.82 -15.97
CA SER A 166 4.65 -23.79 -15.94
C SER A 166 5.96 -23.19 -16.45
N MET A 167 5.92 -22.36 -17.48
CA MET A 167 7.09 -21.59 -17.92
C MET A 167 7.60 -20.67 -16.80
N LEU A 168 6.71 -19.90 -16.16
CA LEU A 168 7.09 -18.98 -15.08
C LEU A 168 7.63 -19.70 -13.84
N GLN A 169 7.18 -20.93 -13.54
CA GLN A 169 7.71 -21.75 -12.44
C GLN A 169 9.12 -22.28 -12.74
N ASP A 170 9.41 -22.64 -13.99
CA ASP A 170 10.76 -23.06 -14.42
C ASP A 170 11.72 -21.89 -14.66
N ARG A 171 11.27 -20.65 -14.41
CA ARG A 171 12.10 -19.45 -14.56
C ARG A 171 13.24 -19.45 -13.54
N PRO A 172 14.49 -19.16 -13.96
CA PRO A 172 15.58 -18.94 -13.01
C PRO A 172 15.34 -17.67 -12.19
N SER A 173 16.06 -17.49 -11.08
CA SER A 173 15.91 -16.28 -10.27
C SER A 173 16.09 -15.00 -11.09
N LEU A 174 15.28 -13.99 -10.78
CA LEU A 174 15.25 -12.70 -11.46
C LEU A 174 16.48 -11.86 -11.16
N ARG A 175 17.04 -12.00 -9.95
CA ARG A 175 18.35 -11.46 -9.56
C ARG A 175 19.25 -12.55 -9.00
N SER A 176 20.54 -12.26 -8.96
CA SER A 176 21.53 -13.15 -8.34
C SER A 176 21.64 -12.85 -6.85
N ALA A 177 21.58 -13.88 -6.02
CA ALA A 177 21.94 -13.77 -4.61
C ALA A 177 23.44 -13.50 -4.45
N ALA A 178 23.83 -12.85 -3.36
CA ALA A 178 25.23 -12.67 -2.98
C ALA A 178 25.53 -13.47 -1.72
N THR A 179 26.66 -14.18 -1.67
CA THR A 179 27.05 -15.01 -0.52
C THR A 179 28.50 -14.74 -0.11
N GLY A 180 28.76 -14.67 1.20
CA GLY A 180 30.09 -14.46 1.75
C GLY A 180 30.12 -14.50 3.28
N ARG A 181 31.14 -13.90 3.90
CA ARG A 181 31.26 -13.81 5.38
C ARG A 181 30.36 -12.75 5.99
N ALA A 182 29.92 -11.78 5.19
CA ALA A 182 28.97 -10.75 5.56
C ALA A 182 28.25 -10.28 4.30
N ALA A 183 26.99 -9.88 4.42
CA ALA A 183 26.18 -9.51 3.27
C ALA A 183 25.24 -8.34 3.58
N VAL A 184 24.92 -7.58 2.53
CA VAL A 184 24.04 -6.41 2.54
C VAL A 184 22.97 -6.62 1.47
N SER A 185 21.72 -6.37 1.84
CA SER A 185 20.57 -6.28 0.93
C SER A 185 19.92 -4.91 1.13
N SER A 186 19.88 -4.07 0.09
CA SER A 186 19.28 -2.73 0.16
C SER A 186 18.64 -2.32 -1.18
N ALA A 187 17.85 -1.25 -1.15
CA ALA A 187 16.99 -0.86 -2.27
C ALA A 187 17.71 -0.20 -3.45
N HIS A 188 19.03 0.03 -3.32
CA HIS A 188 19.82 0.70 -4.34
C HIS A 188 21.28 0.21 -4.37
N PRO A 189 21.93 0.08 -5.54
CA PRO A 189 23.29 -0.44 -5.61
C PRO A 189 24.32 0.43 -4.86
N VAL A 190 24.17 1.76 -4.92
CA VAL A 190 25.03 2.71 -4.19
C VAL A 190 24.95 2.50 -2.68
N SER A 191 23.75 2.24 -2.13
CA SER A 191 23.61 2.01 -0.70
C SER A 191 24.10 0.62 -0.29
N THR A 192 23.93 -0.38 -1.15
CA THR A 192 24.50 -1.72 -0.94
C THR A 192 26.03 -1.63 -0.87
N GLU A 193 26.66 -0.94 -1.84
CA GLU A 193 28.11 -0.77 -1.87
C GLU A 193 28.62 0.08 -0.69
N ALA A 194 27.87 1.09 -0.24
CA ALA A 194 28.22 1.84 0.97
C ALA A 194 28.35 0.92 2.20
N GLY A 195 27.41 -0.01 2.39
CA GLY A 195 27.51 -1.01 3.47
C GLY A 195 28.70 -1.96 3.30
N LEU A 196 28.96 -2.42 2.07
CA LEU A 196 30.08 -3.31 1.77
C LEU A 196 31.44 -2.63 1.97
N GLU A 197 31.57 -1.37 1.58
CA GLU A 197 32.76 -0.54 1.84
C GLU A 197 33.09 -0.53 3.33
N ILE A 198 32.10 -0.30 4.19
CA ILE A 198 32.27 -0.29 5.65
C ILE A 198 32.62 -1.68 6.21
N LEU A 199 31.99 -2.75 5.70
CA LEU A 199 32.33 -4.12 6.12
C LEU A 199 33.74 -4.56 5.69
N ARG A 200 34.20 -4.11 4.51
CA ARG A 200 35.60 -4.28 4.06
C ARG A 200 36.55 -3.40 4.88
N ALA A 201 36.07 -2.22 5.29
CA ALA A 201 36.57 -1.30 6.31
C ALA A 201 37.00 -1.94 7.64
N GLY A 202 36.38 -3.07 7.98
CA GLY A 202 36.49 -3.70 9.30
C GLY A 202 35.40 -3.25 10.29
N GLY A 203 34.42 -2.45 9.84
CA GLY A 203 33.21 -2.15 10.59
C GLY A 203 32.32 -3.38 10.78
N ASN A 204 31.42 -3.31 11.76
CA ASN A 204 30.42 -4.35 11.99
C ASN A 204 29.12 -4.08 11.22
N VAL A 205 28.11 -4.94 11.38
CA VAL A 205 26.81 -4.81 10.71
C VAL A 205 26.07 -3.52 11.08
N VAL A 206 26.30 -2.93 12.26
CA VAL A 206 25.69 -1.66 12.68
C VAL A 206 26.36 -0.49 11.98
N ASP A 207 27.69 -0.47 11.93
CA ASP A 207 28.44 0.55 11.19
C ASP A 207 28.03 0.56 9.71
N ALA A 208 27.91 -0.62 9.11
CA ALA A 208 27.46 -0.79 7.73
C ALA A 208 26.01 -0.31 7.55
N SER A 209 25.14 -0.60 8.52
CA SER A 209 23.74 -0.16 8.51
C SER A 209 23.60 1.37 8.54
N VAL A 210 24.48 2.07 9.27
CA VAL A 210 24.55 3.55 9.27
C VAL A 210 24.89 4.07 7.87
N ALA A 211 25.91 3.50 7.23
CA ALA A 211 26.30 3.91 5.88
C ALA A 211 25.21 3.63 4.84
N VAL A 212 24.54 2.47 4.93
CA VAL A 212 23.40 2.11 4.07
C VAL A 212 22.24 3.10 4.27
N SER A 213 21.89 3.42 5.51
CA SER A 213 20.78 4.34 5.84
C SER A 213 20.99 5.74 5.25
N PHE A 214 22.17 6.35 5.47
CA PHE A 214 22.46 7.67 4.91
C PHE A 214 22.60 7.64 3.38
N ALA A 215 23.18 6.58 2.80
CA ALA A 215 23.26 6.45 1.35
C ALA A 215 21.85 6.33 0.72
N LEU A 216 20.94 5.54 1.31
CA LEU A 216 19.53 5.48 0.89
C LEU A 216 18.84 6.84 0.97
N GLY A 217 19.14 7.63 2.00
CA GLY A 217 18.65 9.00 2.12
C GLY A 217 19.10 9.95 1.01
N VAL A 218 20.15 9.59 0.27
CA VAL A 218 20.64 10.34 -0.90
C VAL A 218 20.05 9.80 -2.19
N VAL A 219 20.02 8.47 -2.38
CA VAL A 219 19.71 7.82 -3.67
C VAL A 219 18.26 7.36 -3.83
N GLU A 220 17.49 7.30 -2.74
CA GLU A 220 16.03 7.16 -2.73
C GLU A 220 15.42 8.32 -1.91
N PRO A 221 15.66 9.60 -2.31
CA PRO A 221 15.27 10.76 -1.53
C PRO A 221 13.75 10.91 -1.42
N ASP A 222 13.00 10.29 -2.33
CA ASP A 222 11.54 10.24 -2.34
C ASP A 222 10.97 9.24 -1.32
N ALA A 223 11.79 8.32 -0.82
CA ALA A 223 11.34 7.28 0.10
C ALA A 223 11.86 7.48 1.53
N SER A 224 13.09 7.96 1.71
CA SER A 224 13.71 8.10 3.04
C SER A 224 14.77 9.20 3.09
N GLY A 225 15.27 9.51 4.28
CA GLY A 225 16.41 10.41 4.44
C GLY A 225 16.51 11.01 5.84
N VAL A 226 17.34 12.05 5.97
CA VAL A 226 17.55 12.78 7.23
C VAL A 226 16.27 13.44 7.75
N GLY A 227 15.32 13.76 6.87
CA GLY A 227 13.97 14.25 7.20
C GLY A 227 12.94 13.16 7.53
N GLY A 228 13.37 11.89 7.63
CA GLY A 228 12.52 10.72 7.82
C GLY A 228 12.51 10.14 9.24
N TYR A 229 11.99 8.92 9.33
CA TYR A 229 11.82 8.16 10.56
C TYR A 229 11.81 6.65 10.30
N GLY A 230 11.79 5.82 11.34
CA GLY A 230 11.73 4.36 11.20
C GLY A 230 12.13 3.60 12.46
N GLU A 231 12.43 2.31 12.29
CA GLU A 231 12.92 1.42 13.35
C GLU A 231 14.03 0.48 12.86
N MET A 232 14.95 0.14 13.76
CA MET A 232 16.09 -0.75 13.53
C MET A 232 16.08 -1.87 14.57
N VAL A 233 15.87 -3.12 14.14
CA VAL A 233 16.06 -4.31 14.99
C VAL A 233 17.52 -4.75 14.89
N ILE A 234 18.16 -4.92 16.04
CA ILE A 234 19.57 -5.31 16.17
C ILE A 234 19.65 -6.63 16.93
N ALA A 235 20.29 -7.62 16.31
CA ALA A 235 20.66 -8.88 16.93
C ALA A 235 22.19 -9.01 16.94
N SER A 236 22.72 -9.48 18.07
CA SER A 236 24.13 -9.81 18.22
C SER A 236 24.28 -10.94 19.21
N PRO A 237 25.26 -11.85 19.06
CA PRO A 237 25.56 -12.86 20.08
C PRO A 237 25.96 -12.26 21.43
N LYS A 238 26.33 -10.97 21.46
CA LYS A 238 26.66 -10.22 22.68
C LYS A 238 25.43 -9.77 23.46
N LEU A 239 24.25 -9.80 22.84
CA LEU A 239 22.99 -9.42 23.47
C LEU A 239 22.26 -10.68 23.95
N GLU A 240 21.63 -10.59 25.11
CA GLU A 240 20.78 -11.68 25.63
C GLU A 240 19.57 -11.94 24.71
N LYS A 241 19.00 -10.85 24.20
CA LYS A 241 17.89 -10.83 23.25
C LYS A 241 18.06 -9.66 22.26
N PRO A 242 17.46 -9.73 21.06
CA PRO A 242 17.43 -8.60 20.14
C PRO A 242 16.86 -7.34 20.79
N THR A 243 17.38 -6.19 20.38
CA THR A 243 16.94 -4.86 20.81
C THR A 243 16.45 -4.06 19.60
N LEU A 244 15.77 -2.95 19.85
CA LEU A 244 15.27 -2.07 18.81
C LEU A 244 15.66 -0.61 19.09
N ILE A 245 16.20 0.07 18.09
CA ILE A 245 16.32 1.54 18.11
C ILE A 245 15.14 2.12 17.36
N GLU A 246 14.27 2.82 18.08
CA GLU A 246 13.09 3.51 17.56
C GLU A 246 13.51 4.94 17.20
N PHE A 247 13.27 5.33 15.95
CA PHE A 247 13.56 6.68 15.47
C PHE A 247 12.34 7.25 14.74
N MET A 248 11.17 7.11 15.38
CA MET A 248 9.89 7.62 14.90
C MET A 248 9.84 9.16 14.92
N SER A 249 9.04 9.75 14.04
CA SER A 249 8.86 11.21 14.01
C SER A 249 8.13 11.69 15.26
N ARG A 250 8.36 12.94 15.67
CA ARG A 250 7.77 13.51 16.89
C ARG A 250 7.00 14.79 16.59
N VAL A 251 5.79 14.93 17.11
CA VAL A 251 4.96 16.14 16.98
C VAL A 251 5.69 17.32 17.63
N PRO A 252 5.86 18.46 16.92
CA PRO A 252 6.35 19.69 17.53
C PRO A 252 5.50 20.18 18.72
N GLU A 253 6.09 20.93 19.64
CA GLU A 253 5.40 21.44 20.83
C GLU A 253 4.13 22.25 20.48
N GLU A 254 4.22 23.09 19.45
CA GLU A 254 3.11 23.95 19.00
C GLU A 254 2.17 23.27 18.01
N ALA A 255 2.39 21.99 17.69
CA ALA A 255 1.58 21.24 16.71
C ALA A 255 0.39 20.49 17.33
N SER A 256 -0.21 21.03 18.39
CA SER A 256 -1.42 20.45 19.00
C SER A 256 -2.64 20.55 18.07
N LEU A 257 -3.70 19.80 18.38
CA LEU A 257 -4.99 19.90 17.68
C LEU A 257 -5.68 21.27 17.88
N THR A 258 -5.30 22.02 18.91
CA THR A 258 -5.84 23.35 19.20
C THR A 258 -5.19 24.47 18.38
N ASN A 259 -4.06 24.19 17.71
CA ASN A 259 -3.39 25.19 16.89
C ASN A 259 -4.03 25.29 15.49
N THR A 260 -4.97 26.22 15.35
CA THR A 260 -5.68 26.48 14.08
C THR A 260 -4.82 27.19 13.03
N SER A 261 -3.65 27.73 13.39
CA SER A 261 -2.73 28.36 12.41
C SER A 261 -2.12 27.36 11.41
N LEU A 262 -2.22 26.07 11.72
CA LEU A 262 -1.79 24.96 10.85
C LEU A 262 -2.83 24.61 9.78
N LEU A 263 -4.02 25.20 9.86
CA LEU A 263 -5.12 24.96 8.93
C LEU A 263 -5.12 26.02 7.83
N VAL A 264 -5.37 25.56 6.60
CA VAL A 264 -5.69 26.41 5.45
C VAL A 264 -7.13 26.16 5.08
N ASN A 265 -7.97 27.21 5.10
CA ASN A 265 -9.41 27.10 4.88
C ASN A 265 -10.10 26.05 5.78
N GLY A 266 -9.66 25.96 7.04
CA GLY A 266 -10.22 25.05 8.04
C GLY A 266 -9.80 23.59 7.90
N ARG A 267 -8.83 23.25 7.04
CA ARG A 267 -8.29 21.89 6.87
C ARG A 267 -6.78 21.87 6.88
N TYR A 268 -6.17 20.75 7.26
CA TYR A 268 -4.73 20.58 7.08
C TYR A 268 -4.38 20.58 5.58
N PRO A 269 -3.29 21.24 5.16
CA PRO A 269 -2.73 21.07 3.84
C PRO A 269 -2.45 19.60 3.53
N SER A 270 -2.54 19.21 2.27
CA SER A 270 -2.16 17.86 1.83
C SER A 270 -0.68 17.73 1.51
N ASP A 271 0.08 18.83 1.45
CA ASP A 271 1.51 18.87 1.16
C ASP A 271 2.20 20.04 1.87
N GLY A 272 3.54 20.08 1.74
CA GLY A 272 4.34 21.23 2.07
C GLY A 272 4.89 21.26 3.50
N PRO A 273 5.63 22.33 3.83
CA PRO A 273 6.36 22.45 5.09
C PRO A 273 5.52 22.19 6.32
N VAL A 274 4.23 22.57 6.30
CA VAL A 274 3.28 22.41 7.41
C VAL A 274 3.26 20.98 7.95
N LEU A 275 3.39 19.97 7.10
CA LEU A 275 3.22 18.56 7.48
C LEU A 275 4.40 17.93 8.23
N ALA A 276 5.55 18.59 8.27
CA ALA A 276 6.77 18.02 8.83
C ALA A 276 6.72 17.91 10.36
N ASN A 277 6.84 16.69 10.87
CA ASN A 277 7.20 16.41 12.26
C ASN A 277 8.72 16.39 12.43
N VAL A 278 9.20 16.43 13.69
CA VAL A 278 10.63 16.31 14.00
C VAL A 278 11.13 14.91 13.57
N PRO A 279 12.11 14.82 12.67
CA PRO A 279 12.55 13.54 12.10
C PRO A 279 13.55 12.82 13.01
N GLY A 280 13.62 11.50 12.87
CA GLY A 280 14.39 10.64 13.76
C GLY A 280 15.63 9.98 13.18
N THR A 281 15.73 9.84 11.85
CA THR A 281 16.76 9.01 11.20
C THR A 281 18.17 9.29 11.71
N THR A 282 18.57 10.56 11.76
CA THR A 282 19.92 10.96 12.19
C THR A 282 20.21 10.56 13.64
N ALA A 283 19.28 10.81 14.57
CA ALA A 283 19.44 10.41 15.96
C ALA A 283 19.43 8.89 16.14
N GLY A 284 18.59 8.17 15.39
CA GLY A 284 18.53 6.70 15.42
C GLY A 284 19.85 6.06 14.99
N MET A 285 20.39 6.48 13.84
CA MET A 285 21.67 5.98 13.34
C MET A 285 22.83 6.33 14.27
N TYR A 286 22.84 7.55 14.81
CA TYR A 286 23.87 7.99 15.74
C TYR A 286 23.83 7.20 17.06
N ALA A 287 22.64 6.99 17.64
CA ALA A 287 22.46 6.19 18.85
C ALA A 287 22.87 4.72 18.64
N ALA A 288 22.48 4.13 17.50
CA ALA A 288 22.87 2.77 17.14
C ALA A 288 24.40 2.63 17.02
N TRP A 289 25.07 3.56 16.33
CA TRP A 289 26.53 3.59 16.22
C TRP A 289 27.21 3.74 17.60
N GLN A 290 26.75 4.69 18.42
CA GLN A 290 27.35 4.92 19.74
C GLN A 290 27.27 3.69 20.65
N LYS A 291 26.15 2.95 20.61
CA LYS A 291 25.92 1.81 21.51
C LYS A 291 26.42 0.48 20.93
N TYR A 292 26.30 0.29 19.62
CA TYR A 292 26.49 -1.01 18.96
C TYR A 292 27.46 -0.99 17.78
N GLY A 293 28.07 0.16 17.45
CA GLY A 293 29.12 0.26 16.44
C GLY A 293 30.38 -0.53 16.81
N SER A 294 31.25 -0.79 15.85
CA SER A 294 32.44 -1.64 16.10
C SER A 294 33.49 -0.98 17.00
N GLY A 295 33.46 0.35 17.13
CA GLY A 295 34.53 1.15 17.72
C GLY A 295 35.81 1.23 16.87
N LYS A 296 35.81 0.67 15.65
CA LYS A 296 36.99 0.64 14.77
C LYS A 296 36.99 1.75 13.73
N LEU A 297 35.81 2.23 13.33
CA LEU A 297 35.66 3.27 12.32
C LEU A 297 35.07 4.53 12.97
N PRO A 298 35.62 5.72 12.69
CA PRO A 298 35.07 6.97 13.20
C PRO A 298 33.74 7.31 12.48
N TRP A 299 32.83 7.97 13.19
CA TRP A 299 31.49 8.35 12.69
C TRP A 299 31.50 8.97 11.29
N LYS A 300 32.41 9.91 11.04
CA LYS A 300 32.54 10.59 9.74
C LYS A 300 32.78 9.66 8.56
N ASP A 301 33.47 8.53 8.79
CA ASP A 301 33.80 7.58 7.71
C ASP A 301 32.55 6.79 7.31
N LEU A 302 31.59 6.60 8.22
CA LEU A 302 30.31 5.95 7.92
C LEU A 302 29.42 6.82 7.01
N LEU A 303 29.57 8.14 7.04
CA LEU A 303 28.82 9.07 6.19
C LEU A 303 29.51 9.36 4.85
N ALA A 304 30.79 9.03 4.73
CA ALA A 304 31.59 9.35 3.55
C ALA A 304 30.97 8.82 2.24
N PRO A 305 30.43 7.59 2.16
CA PRO A 305 29.76 7.12 0.93
C PRO A 305 28.57 7.99 0.52
N ALA A 306 27.71 8.37 1.47
CA ALA A 306 26.55 9.21 1.23
C ALA A 306 26.95 10.63 0.79
N ILE A 307 27.97 11.21 1.44
CA ILE A 307 28.52 12.53 1.06
C ILE A 307 29.05 12.51 -0.38
N ARG A 308 29.79 11.46 -0.75
CA ARG A 308 30.31 11.30 -2.12
C ARG A 308 29.18 11.17 -3.14
N ALA A 309 28.17 10.35 -2.86
CA ALA A 309 27.00 10.18 -3.74
C ALA A 309 26.23 11.50 -3.92
N ALA A 310 26.01 12.26 -2.85
CA ALA A 310 25.29 13.53 -2.91
C ALA A 310 26.09 14.60 -3.69
N ARG A 311 27.40 14.69 -3.47
CA ARG A 311 28.28 15.69 -4.12
C ARG A 311 28.56 15.38 -5.58
N ASN A 312 28.99 14.15 -5.88
CA ASN A 312 29.45 13.77 -7.22
C ASN A 312 28.28 13.43 -8.14
N GLY A 313 27.18 13.00 -7.54
CA GLY A 313 25.94 12.60 -8.18
C GLY A 313 25.78 11.09 -8.29
N TYR A 314 24.55 10.69 -8.56
CA TYR A 314 24.15 9.30 -8.78
C TYR A 314 23.14 9.23 -9.93
N GLU A 315 23.01 8.03 -10.50
CA GLU A 315 22.05 7.75 -11.57
C GLU A 315 20.63 7.61 -11.00
N VAL A 316 19.67 8.31 -11.58
CA VAL A 316 18.25 8.23 -11.23
C VAL A 316 17.74 6.83 -11.54
N SER A 317 17.18 6.18 -10.53
CA SER A 317 16.58 4.85 -10.65
C SER A 317 15.22 4.89 -11.35
N GLU A 318 14.77 3.76 -11.89
CA GLU A 318 13.39 3.62 -12.40
C GLU A 318 12.33 3.93 -11.34
N GLY A 319 12.61 3.58 -10.07
CA GLY A 319 11.74 3.88 -8.93
C GLY A 319 11.58 5.38 -8.72
N LEU A 320 12.70 6.11 -8.59
CA LEU A 320 12.67 7.56 -8.42
C LEU A 320 12.03 8.26 -9.62
N ALA A 321 12.39 7.86 -10.85
CA ALA A 321 11.78 8.42 -12.07
C ALA A 321 10.26 8.21 -12.10
N THR A 322 9.78 7.04 -11.67
CA THR A 322 8.34 6.75 -11.57
C THR A 322 7.67 7.64 -10.54
N THR A 323 8.28 7.83 -9.36
CA THR A 323 7.77 8.75 -8.34
C THR A 323 7.69 10.19 -8.86
N LEU A 324 8.75 10.69 -9.50
CA LEU A 324 8.80 12.06 -10.04
C LEU A 324 7.76 12.29 -11.14
N ALA A 325 7.51 11.29 -11.99
CA ALA A 325 6.48 11.36 -13.02
C ALA A 325 5.07 11.30 -12.43
N THR A 326 4.83 10.41 -11.47
CA THR A 326 3.51 10.17 -10.85
C THR A 326 3.10 11.32 -9.95
N GLU A 327 4.02 11.83 -9.14
CA GLU A 327 3.80 12.90 -8.16
C GLU A 327 4.26 14.27 -8.67
N ARG A 328 4.31 14.44 -10.01
CA ARG A 328 4.75 15.67 -10.67
C ARG A 328 4.07 16.91 -10.10
N ASP A 329 2.75 16.85 -9.94
CA ASP A 329 1.94 17.98 -9.48
C ASP A 329 2.26 18.35 -8.03
N GLY A 330 2.69 17.39 -7.21
CA GLY A 330 3.15 17.63 -5.84
C GLY A 330 4.47 18.39 -5.81
N PHE A 331 5.48 17.90 -6.55
CA PHE A 331 6.79 18.54 -6.60
C PHE A 331 6.78 19.89 -7.34
N ALA A 332 5.96 20.04 -8.39
CA ALA A 332 5.93 21.23 -9.23
C ALA A 332 5.44 22.50 -8.51
N LYS A 333 4.79 22.35 -7.35
CA LYS A 333 4.38 23.47 -6.49
C LYS A 333 5.57 24.20 -5.87
N TYR A 334 6.73 23.56 -5.76
CA TYR A 334 7.85 24.07 -4.99
C TYR A 334 9.07 24.31 -5.88
N PRO A 335 9.51 25.57 -6.05
CA PRO A 335 10.66 25.90 -6.90
C PRO A 335 11.96 25.17 -6.52
N SER A 336 12.19 24.93 -5.24
CA SER A 336 13.36 24.18 -4.75
C SER A 336 13.32 22.71 -5.15
N SER A 337 12.15 22.09 -5.11
CA SER A 337 11.96 20.71 -5.56
C SER A 337 12.09 20.60 -7.08
N MET A 338 11.53 21.57 -7.82
CA MET A 338 11.72 21.68 -9.26
C MET A 338 13.20 21.82 -9.64
N ALA A 339 13.96 22.65 -8.92
CA ALA A 339 15.38 22.84 -9.18
C ALA A 339 16.22 21.57 -8.98
N LEU A 340 15.79 20.66 -8.09
CA LEU A 340 16.52 19.43 -7.78
C LEU A 340 16.08 18.24 -8.66
N PHE A 341 14.79 18.11 -8.94
CA PHE A 341 14.21 16.91 -9.55
C PHE A 341 13.69 17.09 -10.98
N PHE A 342 13.82 18.29 -11.56
CA PHE A 342 13.30 18.59 -12.90
C PHE A 342 14.37 19.26 -13.76
N SER A 343 14.36 18.93 -15.04
CA SER A 343 15.18 19.57 -16.08
C SER A 343 14.25 20.13 -17.15
N ASN A 344 14.37 21.44 -17.43
CA ASN A 344 13.50 22.15 -18.38
C ASN A 344 11.99 21.95 -18.13
N GLY A 345 11.59 21.86 -16.85
CA GLY A 345 10.20 21.66 -16.44
C GLY A 345 9.66 20.23 -16.59
N GLN A 346 10.50 19.28 -17.01
CA GLN A 346 10.19 17.85 -17.07
C GLN A 346 10.88 17.10 -15.93
N PRO A 347 10.22 16.09 -15.32
CA PRO A 347 10.83 15.29 -14.27
C PRO A 347 12.06 14.55 -14.83
N LEU A 348 13.08 14.38 -13.99
CA LEU A 348 14.22 13.53 -14.33
C LEU A 348 13.76 12.09 -14.60
N VAL A 349 14.37 11.44 -15.58
CA VAL A 349 14.07 10.06 -15.98
C VAL A 349 15.18 9.10 -15.58
N ALA A 350 14.90 7.80 -15.62
CA ALA A 350 15.90 6.79 -15.31
C ALA A 350 17.13 6.93 -16.23
N GLY A 351 18.33 6.85 -15.65
CA GLY A 351 19.59 7.10 -16.36
C GLY A 351 20.09 8.56 -16.28
N ASP A 352 19.25 9.53 -15.92
CA ASP A 352 19.71 10.89 -15.66
C ASP A 352 20.63 10.93 -14.43
N THR A 353 21.47 11.96 -14.32
CA THR A 353 22.31 12.18 -13.13
C THR A 353 21.79 13.32 -12.29
N ILE A 354 21.56 13.06 -11.00
CA ILE A 354 21.23 14.08 -10.00
C ILE A 354 22.43 14.38 -9.11
N ARG A 355 22.64 15.66 -8.79
CA ARG A 355 23.66 16.14 -7.83
C ARG A 355 22.99 17.01 -6.78
N ASN A 356 23.40 16.84 -5.53
CA ASN A 356 22.81 17.52 -4.39
C ASN A 356 23.90 18.03 -3.42
N PRO A 357 24.61 19.12 -3.79
CA PRO A 357 25.67 19.68 -2.96
C PRO A 357 25.14 20.23 -1.62
N ASP A 358 23.88 20.65 -1.57
CA ASP A 358 23.23 21.13 -0.35
C ASP A 358 23.08 20.00 0.68
N LEU A 359 22.58 18.83 0.25
CA LEU A 359 22.52 17.65 1.12
C LEU A 359 23.91 17.15 1.49
N ALA A 360 24.88 17.21 0.58
CA ALA A 360 26.26 16.87 0.91
C ALA A 360 26.80 17.75 2.04
N TRP A 361 26.52 19.06 2.01
CA TRP A 361 26.89 19.98 3.10
C TRP A 361 26.19 19.62 4.43
N VAL A 362 24.90 19.28 4.41
CA VAL A 362 24.18 18.81 5.61
C VAL A 362 24.84 17.55 6.19
N LEU A 363 25.15 16.56 5.35
CA LEU A 363 25.81 15.32 5.76
C LEU A 363 27.22 15.59 6.31
N GLU A 364 27.94 16.58 5.79
CA GLU A 364 29.24 17.01 6.36
C GLU A 364 29.09 17.63 7.74
N GLN A 365 28.02 18.40 8.00
CA GLN A 365 27.74 18.90 9.36
C GLN A 365 27.46 17.75 10.33
N ILE A 366 26.68 16.75 9.90
CA ILE A 366 26.41 15.54 10.70
C ILE A 366 27.69 14.75 10.93
N ALA A 367 28.53 14.59 9.92
CA ALA A 367 29.81 13.88 10.04
C ALA A 367 30.76 14.58 11.02
N ALA A 368 30.78 15.92 11.03
CA ALA A 368 31.67 16.70 11.89
C ALA A 368 31.20 16.82 13.34
N LYS A 369 29.88 16.89 13.57
CA LYS A 369 29.29 17.25 14.88
C LYS A 369 28.41 16.15 15.48
N GLY A 370 28.37 14.96 14.87
CA GLY A 370 27.44 13.89 15.26
C GLY A 370 25.99 14.27 14.98
N ALA A 371 25.04 13.72 15.74
CA ALA A 371 23.63 14.07 15.61
C ALA A 371 23.36 15.58 15.78
N ASP A 372 24.12 16.26 16.64
CA ASP A 372 23.99 17.71 16.86
C ASP A 372 24.29 18.54 15.61
N GLY A 373 24.98 17.99 14.61
CA GLY A 373 25.16 18.64 13.30
C GLY A 373 23.85 18.83 12.53
N PHE A 374 22.81 18.07 12.86
CA PHE A 374 21.47 18.18 12.27
C PHE A 374 20.48 18.89 13.22
N TYR A 375 20.45 18.48 14.49
CA TYR A 375 19.46 18.97 15.46
C TYR A 375 19.83 20.31 16.12
N LYS A 376 21.07 20.78 15.95
CA LYS A 376 21.57 22.05 16.50
C LYS A 376 22.41 22.79 15.45
N GLY A 377 22.78 24.05 15.75
CA GLY A 377 23.65 24.84 14.89
C GLY A 377 23.02 25.23 13.55
N ASP A 378 23.86 25.34 12.51
CA ASP A 378 23.51 25.99 11.25
C ASP A 378 22.43 25.26 10.44
N VAL A 379 22.44 23.91 10.43
CA VAL A 379 21.41 23.11 9.74
C VAL A 379 20.05 23.37 10.38
N ALA A 380 19.95 23.20 11.70
CA ALA A 380 18.74 23.44 12.46
C ALA A 380 18.23 24.88 12.28
N LYS A 381 19.12 25.87 12.39
CA LYS A 381 18.77 27.29 12.20
C LYS A 381 18.23 27.57 10.81
N LYS A 382 18.95 27.18 9.76
CA LYS A 382 18.50 27.37 8.37
C LYS A 382 17.16 26.70 8.10
N TRP A 383 16.96 25.49 8.66
CA TRP A 383 15.72 24.76 8.44
C TRP A 383 14.53 25.44 9.08
N ILE A 384 14.64 25.80 10.36
CA ILE A 384 13.56 26.45 11.12
C ILE A 384 13.26 27.86 10.57
N ASP A 385 14.29 28.63 10.22
CA ASP A 385 14.15 29.96 9.62
C ASP A 385 13.39 29.88 8.26
N ASP A 386 13.46 28.76 7.54
CA ASP A 386 12.77 28.53 6.27
C ASP A 386 11.32 28.03 6.41
N ILE A 387 11.07 27.03 7.27
CA ILE A 387 9.76 26.33 7.32
C ILE A 387 8.73 27.03 8.21
N ARG A 388 9.16 27.74 9.27
CA ARG A 388 8.21 28.42 10.18
C ARG A 388 7.38 29.50 9.47
N PRO A 389 7.97 30.40 8.66
CA PRO A 389 7.19 31.37 7.88
C PRO A 389 6.22 30.72 6.88
N LYS A 390 6.42 29.43 6.56
CA LYS A 390 5.57 28.63 5.66
C LYS A 390 4.55 27.76 6.41
N GLY A 391 4.26 28.10 7.67
CA GLY A 391 3.17 27.51 8.45
C GLY A 391 3.53 26.26 9.25
N ASN A 392 4.79 25.85 9.31
CA ASN A 392 5.19 24.74 10.18
C ASN A 392 5.35 25.19 11.65
N ALA A 393 4.97 24.33 12.61
CA ALA A 393 5.01 24.61 14.04
C ALA A 393 6.39 24.42 14.72
N MET A 394 7.35 23.79 14.06
CA MET A 394 8.60 23.32 14.65
C MET A 394 9.52 24.47 15.08
N LYS A 395 10.15 24.30 16.24
CA LYS A 395 11.16 25.21 16.81
C LYS A 395 12.52 24.54 16.91
N LEU A 396 13.55 25.36 17.10
CA LEU A 396 14.88 24.87 17.47
C LEU A 396 14.86 24.02 18.75
N THR A 397 13.98 24.35 19.71
CA THR A 397 13.81 23.57 20.94
C THR A 397 13.20 22.20 20.69
N ASP A 398 12.35 22.04 19.67
CA ASP A 398 11.81 20.73 19.29
C ASP A 398 12.92 19.83 18.73
N LEU A 399 13.75 20.39 17.84
CA LEU A 399 14.93 19.69 17.29
C LEU A 399 15.90 19.30 18.41
N ALA A 400 16.27 20.23 19.28
CA ALA A 400 17.24 20.00 20.34
C ALA A 400 16.77 19.00 21.42
N ARG A 401 15.45 18.79 21.56
CA ARG A 401 14.85 17.83 22.51
C ARG A 401 14.64 16.44 21.92
N TYR A 402 14.92 16.22 20.64
CA TYR A 402 14.72 14.92 20.02
C TYR A 402 15.74 13.90 20.52
N TYR A 403 15.27 12.66 20.74
CA TYR A 403 16.12 11.50 20.99
C TYR A 403 15.44 10.24 20.42
N ALA A 404 16.25 9.28 19.99
CA ALA A 404 15.82 7.97 19.54
C ALA A 404 15.82 6.99 20.73
N PRO A 405 14.65 6.57 21.24
CA PRO A 405 14.61 5.61 22.34
C PRO A 405 15.02 4.21 21.89
N GLU A 406 15.60 3.47 22.83
CA GLU A 406 15.76 2.04 22.68
C GLU A 406 14.56 1.31 23.30
N ARG A 407 14.06 0.31 22.58
CA ARG A 407 12.88 -0.47 22.93
C ARG A 407 13.20 -1.95 22.95
N GLU A 408 12.41 -2.69 23.71
CA GLU A 408 12.32 -4.13 23.53
C GLU A 408 11.51 -4.42 22.25
N ALA A 409 12.11 -5.19 21.35
CA ALA A 409 11.44 -5.64 20.13
C ALA A 409 10.27 -6.59 20.48
N VAL A 410 9.15 -6.48 19.76
CA VAL A 410 8.03 -7.41 19.94
C VAL A 410 8.47 -8.79 19.47
N SER A 411 8.12 -9.83 20.23
CA SER A 411 8.49 -11.20 19.91
C SER A 411 7.32 -12.19 19.93
N GLY A 412 7.51 -13.31 19.26
CA GLY A 412 6.59 -14.43 19.21
C GLY A 412 7.28 -15.70 18.75
N THR A 413 6.59 -16.84 18.80
CA THR A 413 7.13 -18.12 18.33
C THR A 413 6.28 -18.70 17.22
N TYR A 414 6.94 -19.28 16.22
CA TYR A 414 6.29 -19.86 15.05
C TYR A 414 7.03 -21.12 14.63
N ARG A 415 6.42 -22.30 14.76
CA ARG A 415 6.95 -23.61 14.30
C ARG A 415 8.41 -23.89 14.71
N GLY A 416 8.76 -23.56 15.96
CA GLY A 416 10.11 -23.74 16.49
C GLY A 416 11.10 -22.61 16.18
N TYR A 417 10.65 -21.55 15.51
CA TYR A 417 11.37 -20.29 15.36
C TYR A 417 10.90 -19.26 16.38
N THR A 418 11.78 -18.33 16.74
CA THR A 418 11.43 -17.12 17.48
C THR A 418 11.56 -15.93 16.54
N LEU A 419 10.52 -15.11 16.46
CA LEU A 419 10.48 -13.90 15.65
C LEU A 419 10.67 -12.68 16.55
N TRP A 420 11.45 -11.71 16.11
CA TRP A 420 11.63 -10.40 16.74
C TRP A 420 11.38 -9.30 15.71
N SER A 421 10.48 -8.36 16.01
CA SER A 421 10.00 -7.36 15.07
C SER A 421 9.88 -5.97 15.72
N SER A 422 9.23 -5.03 15.01
CA SER A 422 8.99 -3.65 15.45
C SER A 422 8.31 -3.54 16.81
N ALA A 423 8.42 -2.36 17.43
CA ALA A 423 7.89 -2.08 18.76
C ALA A 423 6.92 -0.89 18.76
N PRO A 424 6.02 -0.79 19.76
CA PRO A 424 5.18 0.39 19.95
C PRO A 424 6.00 1.69 19.96
N PRO A 425 5.58 2.76 19.26
CA PRO A 425 4.23 3.02 18.73
C PRO A 425 3.86 2.28 17.44
N VAL A 426 4.78 1.51 16.86
CA VAL A 426 4.55 0.75 15.63
C VAL A 426 3.78 -0.54 15.94
N SER A 427 2.68 -0.80 15.23
CA SER A 427 1.83 -1.98 15.42
C SER A 427 2.28 -3.20 14.60
N GLY A 428 3.06 -2.98 13.54
CA GLY A 428 3.39 -3.99 12.54
C GLY A 428 3.96 -5.29 13.10
N GLY A 429 4.81 -5.21 14.12
CA GLY A 429 5.44 -6.37 14.76
C GLY A 429 4.46 -7.20 15.58
N ALA A 430 3.57 -6.56 16.34
CA ALA A 430 2.52 -7.24 17.08
C ALA A 430 1.52 -7.93 16.13
N GLU A 431 1.08 -7.22 15.09
CA GLU A 431 0.19 -7.80 14.08
C GLU A 431 0.85 -8.96 13.34
N LEU A 432 2.11 -8.83 12.94
CA LEU A 432 2.86 -9.90 12.27
C LEU A 432 2.96 -11.14 13.16
N VAL A 433 3.34 -10.99 14.43
CA VAL A 433 3.36 -12.10 15.39
C VAL A 433 1.97 -12.74 15.52
N GLY A 434 0.92 -11.93 15.61
CA GLY A 434 -0.47 -12.42 15.64
C GLY A 434 -0.83 -13.24 14.38
N ARG A 435 -0.47 -12.75 13.19
CA ARG A 435 -0.67 -13.45 11.90
C ARG A 435 0.06 -14.79 11.87
N MET A 436 1.30 -14.82 12.35
CA MET A 436 2.11 -16.04 12.39
C MET A 436 1.53 -17.06 13.40
N ASN A 437 1.11 -16.61 14.59
CA ASN A 437 0.43 -17.48 15.57
C ASN A 437 -0.86 -18.09 15.00
N LEU A 438 -1.66 -17.30 14.28
CA LEU A 438 -2.88 -17.78 13.61
C LEU A 438 -2.54 -18.81 12.53
N PHE A 439 -1.59 -18.49 11.66
CA PHE A 439 -1.21 -19.38 10.55
C PHE A 439 -0.55 -20.68 11.03
N GLU A 440 0.09 -20.69 12.20
CA GLU A 440 0.72 -21.88 12.78
C GLU A 440 -0.25 -23.06 12.95
N HIS A 441 -1.54 -22.78 13.16
CA HIS A 441 -2.59 -23.80 13.27
C HIS A 441 -2.84 -24.59 11.97
N TYR A 442 -2.40 -24.09 10.82
CA TYR A 442 -2.44 -24.83 9.56
C TYR A 442 -1.21 -25.74 9.44
N ALA A 443 -1.34 -27.04 9.69
CA ALA A 443 -0.19 -27.90 10.04
C ALA A 443 0.89 -28.09 8.96
N LYS A 444 0.54 -28.08 7.67
CA LYS A 444 1.47 -28.43 6.57
C LYS A 444 1.33 -27.46 5.38
N PRO A 445 1.80 -26.22 5.52
CA PRO A 445 1.77 -25.26 4.43
C PRO A 445 2.65 -25.73 3.27
N LEU A 446 2.11 -25.65 2.05
CA LEU A 446 2.82 -25.84 0.79
C LEU A 446 2.97 -24.49 0.09
N ASN A 447 3.80 -24.40 -0.95
CA ASN A 447 3.99 -23.14 -1.68
C ASN A 447 2.62 -22.58 -2.14
N TYR A 448 2.24 -21.44 -1.57
CA TYR A 448 0.91 -20.85 -1.72
C TYR A 448 0.58 -20.44 -3.17
N THR A 449 1.59 -20.32 -4.03
CA THR A 449 1.38 -20.05 -5.46
C THR A 449 0.82 -21.27 -6.20
N ASN A 450 1.04 -22.47 -5.66
CA ASN A 450 0.61 -23.75 -6.21
C ASN A 450 -0.51 -24.40 -5.38
N ASP A 451 -0.69 -24.01 -4.13
CA ASP A 451 -1.65 -24.62 -3.21
C ASP A 451 -2.68 -23.63 -2.66
N ALA A 452 -3.94 -23.82 -3.08
CA ALA A 452 -5.04 -22.93 -2.73
C ALA A 452 -5.40 -23.01 -1.25
N ALA A 453 -5.21 -24.17 -0.62
CA ALA A 453 -5.54 -24.38 0.79
C ALA A 453 -4.57 -23.61 1.69
N THR A 454 -3.28 -23.62 1.38
CA THR A 454 -2.27 -22.82 2.09
C THR A 454 -2.52 -21.33 1.90
N LEU A 455 -2.80 -20.89 0.66
CA LEU A 455 -3.10 -19.48 0.41
C LEU A 455 -4.37 -19.03 1.18
N HIS A 456 -5.42 -19.83 1.15
CA HIS A 456 -6.65 -19.59 1.91
C HIS A 456 -6.40 -19.50 3.42
N ALA A 457 -5.58 -20.41 3.97
CA ALA A 457 -5.19 -20.38 5.38
C ALA A 457 -4.38 -19.11 5.73
N ALA A 458 -3.44 -18.70 4.87
CA ALA A 458 -2.66 -17.49 5.07
C ALA A 458 -3.52 -16.21 5.01
N LEU A 459 -4.47 -16.16 4.06
CA LEU A 459 -5.47 -15.08 3.97
C LEU A 459 -6.37 -15.04 5.21
N THR A 460 -6.83 -16.19 5.69
CA THR A 460 -7.68 -16.26 6.87
C THR A 460 -6.92 -15.83 8.14
N ALA A 461 -5.66 -16.24 8.29
CA ALA A 461 -4.80 -15.78 9.36
C ALA A 461 -4.64 -14.25 9.36
N TRP A 462 -4.57 -13.63 8.17
CA TRP A 462 -4.52 -12.18 8.03
C TRP A 462 -5.77 -11.47 8.60
N PHE A 463 -6.96 -11.96 8.23
CA PHE A 463 -8.23 -11.31 8.63
C PHE A 463 -8.62 -11.56 10.09
N LEU A 464 -8.08 -12.60 10.71
CA LEU A 464 -8.42 -12.97 12.09
C LEU A 464 -7.59 -12.26 13.16
N VAL A 465 -6.62 -11.43 12.79
CA VAL A 465 -5.78 -10.70 13.75
C VAL A 465 -6.67 -9.75 14.60
N PRO A 466 -6.49 -9.71 15.94
CA PRO A 466 -7.16 -8.73 16.80
C PRO A 466 -6.87 -7.29 16.42
N THR A 467 -7.76 -6.37 16.79
CA THR A 467 -7.54 -4.94 16.46
C THR A 467 -6.44 -4.31 17.33
N THR A 468 -5.63 -3.45 16.71
CA THR A 468 -4.60 -2.62 17.36
C THR A 468 -5.16 -1.30 17.90
N ARG A 469 -6.41 -0.95 17.54
CA ARG A 469 -7.08 0.27 18.00
C ARG A 469 -7.20 0.28 19.51
N ASN A 470 -6.96 1.43 20.11
CA ASN A 470 -6.96 1.65 21.57
C ASN A 470 -5.98 0.76 22.35
N ARG A 471 -4.95 0.21 21.68
CA ARG A 471 -3.97 -0.71 22.28
C ARG A 471 -2.52 -0.37 21.99
N VAL A 472 -2.24 0.20 20.82
CA VAL A 472 -0.88 0.57 20.40
C VAL A 472 -0.84 2.06 20.05
N ALA A 473 -0.04 2.82 20.80
CA ALA A 473 0.29 4.22 20.58
C ALA A 473 1.67 4.51 21.21
N ASP A 474 2.09 5.78 21.27
CA ASP A 474 3.36 6.15 21.91
C ASP A 474 3.40 5.68 23.37
N PRO A 475 4.27 4.72 23.73
CA PRO A 475 4.36 4.20 25.10
C PRO A 475 4.86 5.25 26.10
N GLY A 476 5.39 6.39 25.64
CA GLY A 476 5.73 7.52 26.49
C GLY A 476 4.52 8.34 26.95
N LEU A 477 3.35 8.14 26.34
CA LEU A 477 2.14 8.93 26.59
C LEU A 477 0.90 8.07 26.89
N TRP A 478 0.84 6.84 26.36
CA TRP A 478 -0.29 5.93 26.56
C TRP A 478 0.17 4.57 27.07
N SER A 479 -0.73 3.89 27.80
CA SER A 479 -0.53 2.47 28.11
C SER A 479 -0.66 1.65 26.83
N VAL A 480 0.24 0.68 26.66
CA VAL A 480 0.26 -0.21 25.50
C VAL A 480 -0.09 -1.62 25.94
N ASP A 481 -1.00 -2.26 25.20
CA ASP A 481 -1.42 -3.64 25.44
C ASP A 481 -1.43 -4.46 24.14
N ILE A 482 -0.32 -5.15 23.87
CA ILE A 482 -0.19 -6.04 22.71
C ILE A 482 -0.55 -7.50 23.03
N ALA A 483 -0.79 -7.84 24.30
CA ALA A 483 -0.97 -9.24 24.71
C ALA A 483 -2.19 -9.91 24.03
N PRO A 484 -3.35 -9.23 23.84
CA PRO A 484 -4.45 -9.80 23.07
C PRO A 484 -4.06 -10.20 21.65
N ILE A 485 -3.09 -9.52 21.04
CA ILE A 485 -2.66 -9.74 19.65
C ILE A 485 -1.62 -10.88 19.58
N THR A 486 -0.64 -10.88 20.48
CA THR A 486 0.52 -11.77 20.42
C THR A 486 0.34 -13.09 21.21
N ASN A 487 -0.74 -13.23 21.98
CA ASN A 487 -1.01 -14.44 22.76
C ASN A 487 -1.55 -15.59 21.87
N LYS A 488 -0.98 -16.79 22.03
CA LYS A 488 -1.35 -18.00 21.29
C LYS A 488 -2.74 -18.53 21.62
N ASP A 489 -3.22 -18.39 22.85
CA ASP A 489 -4.58 -18.79 23.21
C ASP A 489 -5.61 -17.91 22.50
N THR A 490 -5.34 -16.61 22.35
CA THR A 490 -6.17 -15.72 21.54
C THR A 490 -6.17 -16.16 20.08
N ALA A 491 -5.01 -16.48 19.51
CA ALA A 491 -4.91 -16.98 18.14
C ALA A 491 -5.70 -18.29 17.96
N LYS A 492 -5.61 -19.23 18.92
CA LYS A 492 -6.35 -20.50 18.91
C LYS A 492 -7.86 -20.30 18.88
N VAL A 493 -8.38 -19.40 19.71
CA VAL A 493 -9.83 -19.09 19.73
C VAL A 493 -10.27 -18.51 18.39
N ARG A 494 -9.50 -17.54 17.86
CA ARG A 494 -9.83 -16.86 16.61
C ARG A 494 -9.72 -17.78 15.40
N TRP A 495 -8.75 -18.70 15.40
CA TRP A 495 -8.63 -19.74 14.38
C TRP A 495 -9.85 -20.66 14.31
N GLY A 496 -10.68 -20.74 15.35
CA GLY A 496 -11.97 -21.44 15.31
C GLY A 496 -12.94 -20.92 14.23
N CYS A 497 -12.70 -19.72 13.70
CA CYS A 497 -13.45 -19.17 12.56
C CYS A 497 -12.95 -19.63 11.19
N PHE A 498 -11.81 -20.32 11.12
CA PHE A 498 -11.31 -20.85 9.85
C PHE A 498 -12.28 -21.89 9.29
N ASN A 499 -12.70 -21.69 8.03
CA ASN A 499 -13.54 -22.62 7.29
C ASN A 499 -12.82 -23.00 5.99
N ALA A 500 -12.51 -24.29 5.80
CA ALA A 500 -11.75 -24.74 4.62
C ALA A 500 -12.52 -24.61 3.29
N GLU A 501 -13.84 -24.47 3.34
CA GLU A 501 -14.72 -24.46 2.16
C GLU A 501 -15.27 -23.06 1.83
N LYS A 502 -15.00 -22.07 2.67
CA LYS A 502 -15.55 -20.71 2.49
C LYS A 502 -14.61 -19.62 3.00
N ALA A 503 -14.49 -18.56 2.24
CA ALA A 503 -13.83 -17.33 2.67
C ALA A 503 -14.60 -16.67 3.81
N LEU A 504 -13.87 -16.09 4.75
CA LEU A 504 -14.44 -15.14 5.71
C LEU A 504 -15.04 -13.93 4.97
N LYS A 505 -16.00 -13.29 5.62
CA LYS A 505 -16.57 -12.00 5.21
C LYS A 505 -16.32 -10.95 6.29
N PRO A 506 -16.36 -9.65 5.95
CA PRO A 506 -16.29 -8.58 6.95
C PRO A 506 -17.34 -8.68 8.07
N ALA A 507 -18.48 -9.33 7.82
CA ALA A 507 -19.50 -9.56 8.84
C ALA A 507 -19.12 -10.65 9.86
N ASP A 508 -18.22 -11.56 9.50
CA ASP A 508 -17.81 -12.70 10.31
C ASP A 508 -16.81 -12.30 11.40
N VAL A 509 -16.06 -11.21 11.19
CA VAL A 509 -15.05 -10.67 12.12
C VAL A 509 -15.19 -9.14 12.16
N ARG A 510 -15.58 -8.60 13.33
CA ARG A 510 -15.74 -7.16 13.55
C ARG A 510 -14.85 -6.70 14.69
N GLY A 511 -13.65 -6.22 14.36
CA GLY A 511 -12.63 -5.89 15.36
C GLY A 511 -12.31 -7.13 16.20
N ASP A 512 -12.62 -7.10 17.49
CA ASP A 512 -12.45 -8.25 18.38
C ASP A 512 -13.67 -9.16 18.51
N THR A 513 -14.79 -8.78 17.91
CA THR A 513 -16.00 -9.60 17.93
C THR A 513 -15.92 -10.67 16.85
N LEU A 514 -16.21 -11.92 17.21
CA LEU A 514 -16.14 -13.09 16.32
C LEU A 514 -17.54 -13.71 16.06
N PRO A 515 -18.44 -13.05 15.30
CA PRO A 515 -19.72 -13.64 14.91
C PRO A 515 -19.61 -15.04 14.28
N CYS A 516 -18.52 -15.34 13.57
CA CYS A 516 -18.24 -16.66 13.00
C CYS A 516 -18.28 -17.83 14.00
N LEU A 517 -18.05 -17.59 15.29
CA LEU A 517 -18.09 -18.65 16.32
C LEU A 517 -19.51 -18.99 16.79
N LYS A 518 -20.55 -18.28 16.34
CA LYS A 518 -21.93 -18.53 16.77
C LYS A 518 -22.54 -19.74 16.06
N SER A 519 -22.35 -20.91 16.67
CA SER A 519 -23.30 -22.02 16.70
C SER A 519 -23.57 -22.46 18.14
N VAL A 520 -24.18 -21.59 18.95
CA VAL A 520 -24.89 -21.93 20.19
C VAL A 520 -26.10 -20.99 20.30
N PRO A 521 -27.33 -21.47 20.61
CA PRO A 521 -28.50 -20.60 20.78
C PRO A 521 -28.26 -19.57 21.89
N ALA A 522 -28.63 -18.32 21.64
CA ALA A 522 -28.43 -17.23 22.58
C ALA A 522 -29.20 -17.49 23.89
N VAL A 523 -28.48 -17.53 25.01
CA VAL A 523 -29.06 -17.25 26.33
C VAL A 523 -29.09 -15.73 26.49
N THR A 524 -30.28 -15.19 26.73
CA THR A 524 -30.55 -13.77 26.93
C THR A 524 -29.75 -13.24 28.13
N PRO A 525 -28.95 -12.16 28.01
CA PRO A 525 -28.30 -11.56 29.17
C PRO A 525 -29.30 -10.79 30.02
N ALA A 526 -29.25 -10.98 31.33
CA ALA A 526 -29.95 -10.13 32.30
C ALA A 526 -29.39 -8.70 32.24
N LYS A 527 -30.29 -7.70 32.30
CA LYS A 527 -29.97 -6.27 32.36
C LYS A 527 -29.04 -5.96 33.54
N ALA A 528 -27.85 -5.46 33.27
CA ALA A 528 -27.05 -4.72 34.24
C ALA A 528 -27.34 -3.22 34.05
N SER A 529 -27.87 -2.59 35.10
CA SER A 529 -28.07 -1.15 35.21
C SER A 529 -26.73 -0.45 35.51
N GLY A 530 -26.24 0.34 34.56
CA GLY A 530 -25.11 1.23 34.75
C GLY A 530 -25.17 2.35 33.72
N THR A 531 -25.22 3.58 34.19
CA THR A 531 -25.33 4.80 33.39
C THR A 531 -24.02 5.04 32.62
N GLY A 532 -23.97 4.61 31.36
CA GLY A 532 -22.97 4.98 30.37
C GLY A 532 -23.61 5.80 29.25
N SER A 533 -22.92 6.84 28.78
CA SER A 533 -23.34 7.74 27.70
C SER A 533 -23.86 7.01 26.46
N PRO A 534 -24.82 7.60 25.72
CA PRO A 534 -25.46 6.95 24.59
C PRO A 534 -24.47 6.64 23.45
N ASP A 535 -24.69 5.46 22.89
CA ASP A 535 -24.03 4.84 21.74
C ASP A 535 -23.72 5.81 20.59
N ALA A 536 -22.44 5.84 20.19
CA ALA A 536 -21.98 6.41 18.92
C ALA A 536 -22.18 5.42 17.74
N THR A 537 -23.34 4.77 17.67
CA THR A 537 -23.64 3.71 16.70
C THR A 537 -24.01 4.19 15.29
N GLU A 538 -23.98 5.50 15.01
CA GLU A 538 -24.46 6.05 13.73
C GLU A 538 -23.38 6.63 12.79
N LEU A 539 -22.10 6.64 13.20
CA LEU A 539 -20.99 7.12 12.36
C LEU A 539 -20.14 6.00 11.71
N ALA A 540 -20.54 4.74 11.90
CA ALA A 540 -19.81 3.56 11.41
C ALA A 540 -20.04 3.22 9.92
N SER A 541 -20.65 4.10 9.13
CA SER A 541 -20.92 3.88 7.69
C SER A 541 -20.08 4.74 6.75
N GLN A 542 -19.14 5.54 7.25
CA GLN A 542 -18.21 6.26 6.38
C GLN A 542 -17.00 5.40 6.08
N SER A 543 -16.98 4.86 4.86
CA SER A 543 -15.85 4.23 4.20
C SER A 543 -14.57 5.00 4.46
N ALA A 544 -13.63 4.41 5.22
CA ALA A 544 -12.26 4.88 5.22
C ALA A 544 -11.73 4.81 3.77
N PRO A 545 -11.14 5.89 3.24
CA PRO A 545 -10.37 5.79 1.99
C PRO A 545 -9.31 4.72 2.16
N GLY A 546 -9.05 3.92 1.13
CA GLY A 546 -8.13 2.77 1.17
C GLY A 546 -6.64 3.09 1.36
N CYS A 547 -6.27 4.14 2.12
CA CYS A 547 -4.90 4.61 2.31
C CYS A 547 -4.18 3.99 3.54
N GLY A 548 -4.67 2.89 4.11
CA GLY A 548 -4.16 2.34 5.38
C GLY A 548 -4.55 3.16 6.61
N ASP A 549 -4.29 2.64 7.81
CA ASP A 549 -4.69 3.23 9.10
C ASP A 549 -3.85 4.47 9.50
N ASP A 550 -2.92 4.93 8.64
CA ASP A 550 -1.88 5.92 8.97
C ASP A 550 -2.27 7.39 8.68
N HIS A 551 -3.53 7.69 8.32
CA HIS A 551 -3.99 9.06 8.00
C HIS A 551 -5.33 9.42 8.65
N ALA A 552 -5.45 10.70 9.04
CA ALA A 552 -6.71 11.27 9.51
C ALA A 552 -7.82 11.19 8.43
N VAL A 553 -9.07 11.01 8.88
CA VAL A 553 -10.30 10.83 8.07
C VAL A 553 -10.55 11.97 7.06
N GLU A 554 -9.90 13.12 7.23
CA GLU A 554 -10.08 14.33 6.41
C GLU A 554 -9.27 14.33 5.09
N VAL A 555 -8.42 13.32 4.84
CA VAL A 555 -7.63 13.23 3.60
C VAL A 555 -8.44 12.52 2.51
N THR A 556 -8.87 13.27 1.49
CA THR A 556 -9.69 12.76 0.37
C THR A 556 -8.88 12.20 -0.82
N HIS A 557 -7.54 12.25 -0.77
CA HIS A 557 -6.64 11.69 -1.81
C HIS A 557 -5.61 10.75 -1.16
N CYS A 558 -5.67 9.45 -1.48
CA CYS A 558 -4.59 8.52 -1.14
C CYS A 558 -3.39 8.77 -2.07
N ARG A 559 -2.26 9.23 -1.52
CA ARG A 559 -0.98 9.27 -2.24
C ARG A 559 -0.22 7.96 -2.06
N ALA A 560 0.60 7.60 -3.04
CA ALA A 560 1.45 6.43 -2.92
C ALA A 560 2.49 6.63 -1.81
N MET A 561 2.81 5.58 -1.02
CA MET A 561 3.69 5.72 0.15
C MET A 561 5.14 5.30 -0.09
N GLY A 562 6.06 6.19 0.28
CA GLY A 562 7.50 6.09 0.08
C GLY A 562 8.20 5.53 1.30
N THR A 563 8.69 4.30 1.18
CA THR A 563 9.43 3.59 2.23
C THR A 563 10.63 2.89 1.60
N THR A 564 11.67 2.67 2.37
CA THR A 564 12.78 1.78 2.00
C THR A 564 13.10 0.83 3.16
N ALA A 565 13.81 -0.24 2.84
CA ALA A 565 14.26 -1.22 3.81
C ALA A 565 15.61 -1.80 3.41
N PHE A 566 16.36 -2.21 4.42
CA PHE A 566 17.61 -2.92 4.20
C PHE A 566 17.90 -3.90 5.34
N THR A 567 18.72 -4.90 5.04
CA THR A 567 19.20 -5.89 6.00
C THR A 567 20.70 -6.11 5.83
N VAL A 568 21.39 -6.29 6.95
CA VAL A 568 22.84 -6.53 6.99
C VAL A 568 23.11 -7.65 7.99
N ALA A 569 23.96 -8.60 7.60
CA ALA A 569 24.36 -9.70 8.47
C ALA A 569 25.83 -10.07 8.30
N ASP A 570 26.42 -10.65 9.35
CA ASP A 570 27.75 -11.26 9.31
C ASP A 570 27.73 -12.70 9.83
N ASN A 571 28.83 -13.41 9.57
CA ASN A 571 29.01 -14.80 9.96
C ASN A 571 29.37 -14.99 11.43
N GLU A 572 29.49 -13.90 12.19
CA GLU A 572 29.59 -13.93 13.65
C GLU A 572 28.19 -14.00 14.28
N GLY A 573 27.12 -13.83 13.50
CA GLY A 573 25.74 -13.86 13.96
C GLY A 573 25.20 -12.50 14.36
N ASN A 574 25.87 -11.41 13.98
CA ASN A 574 25.29 -10.07 14.10
C ASN A 574 24.36 -9.84 12.90
N VAL A 575 23.17 -9.30 13.17
CA VAL A 575 22.15 -9.04 12.15
C VAL A 575 21.43 -7.73 12.46
N VAL A 576 21.17 -6.94 11.43
CA VAL A 576 20.36 -5.73 11.50
C VAL A 576 19.28 -5.78 10.43
N ALA A 577 18.05 -5.44 10.80
CA ALA A 577 16.94 -5.21 9.88
C ALA A 577 16.37 -3.81 10.12
N VAL A 578 16.19 -3.04 9.05
CA VAL A 578 15.71 -1.65 9.12
C VAL A 578 14.58 -1.43 8.12
N THR A 579 13.56 -0.72 8.58
CA THR A 579 12.59 -0.06 7.70
C THR A 579 12.57 1.42 8.05
N GLN A 580 12.79 2.28 7.06
CA GLN A 580 12.82 3.74 7.23
C GLN A 580 12.08 4.45 6.10
N THR A 581 11.54 5.65 6.37
CA THR A 581 10.56 6.27 5.49
C THR A 581 10.40 7.79 5.72
N LEU A 582 9.87 8.50 4.73
CA LEU A 582 9.28 9.85 4.87
C LEU A 582 7.76 9.81 5.14
N GLY A 583 7.12 8.65 5.00
CA GLY A 583 5.67 8.51 4.94
C GLY A 583 5.22 8.29 3.52
N THR A 584 4.72 9.33 2.87
CA THR A 584 4.34 9.24 1.44
C THR A 584 5.53 9.37 0.49
N TRP A 585 5.35 9.01 -0.79
CA TRP A 585 6.34 9.29 -1.83
C TRP A 585 6.58 10.79 -1.91
N GLY A 586 7.85 11.19 -1.84
CA GLY A 586 8.25 12.58 -1.77
C GLY A 586 7.99 13.25 -0.41
N GLY A 587 7.44 12.53 0.58
CA GLY A 587 7.05 13.06 1.87
C GLY A 587 6.13 14.27 1.73
N ASN A 588 6.58 15.43 2.17
CA ASN A 588 5.83 16.68 2.02
C ASN A 588 6.07 17.42 0.67
N PHE A 589 6.81 16.81 -0.27
CA PHE A 589 7.24 17.34 -1.57
C PHE A 589 8.13 18.58 -1.54
N TYR A 590 8.44 19.12 -0.35
CA TYR A 590 9.15 20.38 -0.20
C TYR A 590 10.62 20.14 0.15
N VAL A 591 11.51 20.49 -0.78
CA VAL A 591 12.95 20.56 -0.50
C VAL A 591 13.25 21.89 0.17
N THR A 592 13.83 21.90 1.37
CA THR A 592 14.27 23.16 1.99
C THR A 592 15.44 23.75 1.20
N PRO A 593 15.33 25.00 0.69
CA PRO A 593 16.40 25.66 -0.05
C PRO A 593 17.71 25.69 0.74
N GLY A 594 18.83 25.30 0.10
CA GLY A 594 20.15 25.29 0.74
C GLY A 594 20.40 24.11 1.70
N LEU A 595 19.43 23.20 1.87
CA LEU A 595 19.59 21.96 2.67
C LEU A 595 19.38 20.67 1.87
N GLY A 596 18.64 20.73 0.77
CA GLY A 596 18.61 19.66 -0.23
C GLY A 596 17.89 18.36 0.17
N PHE A 597 17.09 18.34 1.25
CA PHE A 597 16.32 17.14 1.65
C PHE A 597 14.82 17.39 1.72
N LEU A 598 14.05 16.32 1.51
CA LEU A 598 12.61 16.24 1.73
C LEU A 598 12.32 15.88 3.19
N SER A 599 11.16 16.29 3.69
CA SER A 599 10.71 16.00 5.06
C SER A 599 9.51 15.08 5.07
N ASN A 600 9.34 14.37 6.18
CA ASN A 600 8.18 13.53 6.41
C ASN A 600 6.85 14.32 6.38
N ASP A 601 5.74 13.61 6.19
CA ASP A 601 4.40 14.17 6.10
C ASP A 601 3.48 13.75 7.27
N LYS A 602 4.05 13.52 8.45
CA LYS A 602 3.37 12.80 9.55
C LYS A 602 2.45 13.62 10.44
N LEU A 603 2.35 14.94 10.26
CA LEU A 603 1.51 15.77 11.13
C LEU A 603 0.02 15.34 11.14
N THR A 604 -0.44 14.72 10.06
CA THR A 604 -1.84 14.25 9.89
C THR A 604 -2.03 12.75 10.16
N SER A 605 -1.01 12.06 10.69
CA SER A 605 -1.05 10.61 10.99
C SER A 605 -1.58 10.27 12.40
N TYR A 606 -2.51 11.06 12.91
CA TYR A 606 -3.04 10.93 14.27
C TYR A 606 -4.55 11.11 14.29
N GLY A 607 -5.20 10.65 15.36
CA GLY A 607 -6.59 10.98 15.64
C GLY A 607 -6.78 12.50 15.86
N THR A 608 -7.91 13.03 15.37
CA THR A 608 -8.27 14.46 15.47
C THR A 608 -9.06 14.81 16.72
N ASP A 609 -9.47 13.82 17.52
CA ASP A 609 -10.06 14.02 18.85
C ASP A 609 -8.94 14.04 19.91
N PRO A 610 -8.71 15.17 20.61
CA PRO A 610 -7.64 15.27 21.60
C PRO A 610 -7.83 14.33 22.80
N SER A 611 -9.04 13.88 23.08
CA SER A 611 -9.35 12.96 24.18
C SER A 611 -9.17 11.48 23.82
N ALA A 612 -9.02 11.17 22.53
CA ALA A 612 -8.90 9.80 22.06
C ALA A 612 -7.51 9.20 22.35
N TYR A 613 -7.46 7.88 22.46
CA TYR A 613 -6.21 7.12 22.52
C TYR A 613 -5.38 7.35 21.24
N GLY A 614 -4.09 7.64 21.38
CA GLY A 614 -3.20 7.90 20.23
C GLY A 614 -3.48 9.20 19.47
N SER A 615 -4.16 10.16 20.11
CA SER A 615 -4.41 11.48 19.53
C SER A 615 -3.14 12.30 19.30
N ARG A 616 -3.22 13.35 18.47
CA ARG A 616 -2.07 14.23 18.24
C ARG A 616 -1.83 15.14 19.45
N LEU A 617 -0.92 14.73 20.32
CA LEU A 617 -0.43 15.52 21.44
C LEU A 617 0.96 16.10 21.13
N PRO A 618 1.32 17.26 21.71
CA PRO A 618 2.69 17.73 21.70
C PRO A 618 3.64 16.61 22.10
N PHE A 619 4.73 16.47 21.35
CA PHE A 619 5.77 15.46 21.59
C PHE A 619 5.39 13.99 21.40
N ALA A 620 4.16 13.69 20.98
CA ALA A 620 3.77 12.33 20.64
C ALA A 620 4.56 11.81 19.44
N ARG A 621 4.76 10.50 19.40
CA ARG A 621 5.27 9.79 18.22
C ARG A 621 4.12 9.08 17.51
N HIS A 622 4.12 9.12 16.19
CA HIS A 622 3.04 8.56 15.39
C HIS A 622 3.09 7.03 15.36
N GLY A 623 1.92 6.41 15.24
CA GLY A 623 1.81 4.99 14.94
C GLY A 623 2.24 4.69 13.50
N SER A 624 2.66 3.45 13.24
CA SER A 624 2.96 2.97 11.89
C SER A 624 2.84 1.44 11.83
N THR A 625 2.99 0.88 10.63
CA THR A 625 2.91 -0.55 10.35
C THR A 625 4.26 -1.16 9.94
N LEU A 626 5.38 -0.45 10.14
CA LEU A 626 6.72 -0.97 9.86
C LEU A 626 6.94 -2.33 10.55
N ALA A 627 7.66 -3.26 9.91
CA ALA A 627 7.89 -4.59 10.46
C ALA A 627 9.27 -5.17 10.10
N PRO A 628 10.39 -4.45 10.32
CA PRO A 628 11.71 -5.07 10.23
C PRO A 628 11.77 -6.26 11.19
N THR A 629 12.13 -7.45 10.69
CA THR A 629 11.96 -8.70 11.45
C THR A 629 13.18 -9.61 11.32
N ILE A 630 13.58 -10.23 12.44
CA ILE A 630 14.64 -11.24 12.51
C ILE A 630 14.05 -12.54 13.08
N ALA A 631 14.26 -13.64 12.38
CA ALA A 631 13.87 -14.98 12.78
C ALA A 631 15.07 -15.77 13.31
N PHE A 632 14.85 -16.49 14.40
CA PHE A 632 15.83 -17.29 15.11
C PHE A 632 15.41 -18.75 15.20
N LYS A 633 16.39 -19.66 15.16
CA LYS A 633 16.24 -21.06 15.57
C LYS A 633 17.08 -21.29 16.83
N GLY A 634 16.43 -21.40 17.98
CA GLY A 634 17.11 -21.30 19.28
C GLY A 634 17.74 -19.91 19.44
N LYS A 635 19.04 -19.83 19.74
CA LYS A 635 19.78 -18.56 19.88
C LYS A 635 20.44 -18.07 18.58
N LYS A 636 20.31 -18.81 17.47
CA LYS A 636 20.98 -18.48 16.20
C LYS A 636 20.02 -17.73 15.29
N PRO A 637 20.35 -16.52 14.80
CA PRO A 637 19.58 -15.89 13.74
C PRO A 637 19.74 -16.71 12.45
N VAL A 638 18.64 -16.91 11.73
CA VAL A 638 18.61 -17.72 10.50
C VAL A 638 18.12 -16.93 9.30
N PHE A 639 17.27 -15.93 9.52
CA PHE A 639 16.70 -15.11 8.46
C PHE A 639 16.36 -13.72 9.00
N ALA A 640 16.57 -12.68 8.21
CA ALA A 640 16.08 -11.33 8.52
C ALA A 640 15.50 -10.70 7.26
N VAL A 641 14.45 -9.91 7.46
CA VAL A 641 13.73 -9.24 6.38
C VAL A 641 13.22 -7.88 6.83
N GLY A 642 13.30 -6.91 5.92
CA GLY A 642 12.56 -5.65 6.00
C GLY A 642 11.88 -5.38 4.66
N ALA A 643 10.77 -4.66 4.66
CA ALA A 643 10.05 -4.34 3.44
C ALA A 643 9.58 -2.89 3.38
N ALA A 644 9.17 -2.48 2.19
CA ALA A 644 8.64 -1.17 1.84
C ALA A 644 7.41 -1.31 0.93
N GLY A 645 6.53 -0.30 0.93
CA GLY A 645 5.39 -0.23 0.01
C GLY A 645 4.04 -0.08 0.70
N ASN A 646 3.90 0.88 1.62
CA ASN A 646 2.63 1.11 2.32
C ASN A 646 2.08 -0.15 3.03
N ALA A 647 0.79 -0.44 2.84
CA ALA A 647 0.10 -1.66 3.26
C ALA A 647 0.81 -2.96 2.82
N TRP A 648 1.67 -2.92 1.80
CA TRP A 648 2.47 -4.07 1.39
C TRP A 648 3.63 -4.39 2.34
N ILE A 649 4.05 -3.50 3.25
CA ILE A 649 5.18 -3.75 4.16
C ILE A 649 4.95 -5.02 4.98
N THR A 650 3.87 -5.05 5.75
CA THR A 650 3.54 -6.19 6.61
C THR A 650 3.23 -7.42 5.79
N SER A 651 2.62 -7.25 4.61
CA SER A 651 2.31 -8.37 3.71
C SER A 651 3.55 -9.00 3.11
N ALA A 652 4.50 -8.19 2.64
CA ALA A 652 5.76 -8.66 2.07
C ALA A 652 6.63 -9.35 3.12
N VAL A 653 6.70 -8.81 4.35
CA VAL A 653 7.40 -9.45 5.47
C VAL A 653 6.74 -10.79 5.82
N TYR A 654 5.42 -10.83 5.95
CA TYR A 654 4.66 -12.05 6.23
C TYR A 654 4.93 -13.16 5.21
N GLN A 655 4.84 -12.82 3.91
CA GLN A 655 5.04 -13.77 2.83
C GLN A 655 6.50 -14.21 2.69
N SER A 656 7.46 -13.30 2.93
CA SER A 656 8.89 -13.64 2.92
C SER A 656 9.24 -14.60 4.07
N LEU A 657 8.64 -14.42 5.26
CA LEU A 657 8.82 -15.32 6.39
C LEU A 657 8.20 -16.69 6.12
N ILE A 658 7.00 -16.77 5.54
CA ILE A 658 6.42 -18.05 5.10
C ILE A 658 7.35 -18.73 4.08
N GLY A 659 7.80 -17.99 3.07
CA GLY A 659 8.72 -18.49 2.06
C GLY A 659 10.01 -19.09 2.66
N ALA A 660 10.65 -18.35 3.56
CA ALA A 660 11.90 -18.80 4.18
C ALA A 660 11.70 -19.93 5.20
N LEU A 661 10.72 -19.80 6.10
CA LEU A 661 10.57 -20.67 7.27
C LEU A 661 9.75 -21.92 7.01
N ASP A 662 8.75 -21.85 6.13
CA ASP A 662 7.88 -22.98 5.79
C ASP A 662 8.29 -23.65 4.48
N PHE A 663 8.64 -22.88 3.45
CA PHE A 663 8.99 -23.43 2.12
C PHE A 663 10.49 -23.68 1.94
N GLY A 664 11.33 -23.26 2.90
CA GLY A 664 12.78 -23.44 2.87
C GLY A 664 13.47 -22.63 1.77
N LEU A 665 12.87 -21.52 1.33
CA LEU A 665 13.44 -20.67 0.29
C LEU A 665 14.61 -19.85 0.84
N ASN A 666 15.64 -19.66 0.01
CA ASN A 666 16.72 -18.73 0.32
C ASN A 666 16.23 -17.26 0.21
N PRO A 667 17.00 -16.26 0.68
CA PRO A 667 16.60 -14.85 0.61
C PRO A 667 16.18 -14.36 -0.77
N GLN A 668 16.88 -14.76 -1.83
CA GLN A 668 16.52 -14.34 -3.19
C GLN A 668 15.18 -14.92 -3.63
N GLN A 669 14.99 -16.22 -3.41
CA GLN A 669 13.75 -16.91 -3.75
C GLN A 669 12.55 -16.40 -2.93
N ALA A 670 12.75 -16.12 -1.64
CA ALA A 670 11.71 -15.59 -0.76
C ALA A 670 11.28 -14.17 -1.20
N LEU A 671 12.21 -13.32 -1.62
CA LEU A 671 11.90 -12.00 -2.16
C LEU A 671 11.19 -12.06 -3.52
N GLU A 672 11.49 -13.07 -4.33
CA GLU A 672 10.89 -13.27 -5.66
C GLU A 672 9.55 -14.00 -5.65
N LEU A 673 9.07 -14.45 -4.49
CA LEU A 673 7.73 -14.98 -4.38
C LEU A 673 6.70 -13.93 -4.88
N PRO A 674 5.75 -14.32 -5.74
CA PRO A 674 4.56 -13.54 -6.03
C PRO A 674 3.83 -13.16 -4.75
N ARG A 675 3.44 -11.90 -4.63
CA ARG A 675 2.83 -11.36 -3.43
C ARG A 675 1.34 -11.13 -3.58
N PHE A 676 0.65 -11.23 -2.45
CA PHE A 676 -0.73 -10.80 -2.28
C PHE A 676 -0.84 -9.76 -1.17
N LEU A 677 -1.89 -8.94 -1.20
CA LEU A 677 -2.29 -8.03 -0.15
C LEU A 677 -3.78 -8.22 0.12
N PRO A 678 -4.15 -8.72 1.30
CA PRO A 678 -5.56 -8.88 1.65
C PRO A 678 -6.20 -7.51 1.97
N GLY A 679 -7.26 -7.14 1.26
CA GLY A 679 -8.00 -5.89 1.43
C GLY A 679 -9.38 -6.08 2.08
N GLY A 680 -9.72 -5.21 3.03
CA GLY A 680 -11.08 -5.05 3.58
C GLY A 680 -11.93 -4.17 2.66
N GLY A 681 -13.17 -4.58 2.37
CA GLY A 681 -14.05 -3.91 1.42
C GLY A 681 -14.22 -2.40 1.68
N GLY A 682 -13.83 -1.58 0.69
CA GLY A 682 -13.84 -0.12 0.81
C GLY A 682 -13.58 0.57 -0.53
N GLY A 683 -14.38 0.26 -1.54
CA GLY A 683 -14.43 1.00 -2.80
C GLY A 683 -15.90 1.22 -3.20
N PRO A 684 -16.36 2.43 -3.56
CA PRO A 684 -17.77 2.71 -3.87
C PRO A 684 -18.28 2.11 -5.19
N ALA A 685 -17.55 1.20 -5.85
CA ALA A 685 -17.80 0.82 -7.24
C ALA A 685 -18.34 -0.61 -7.46
N ALA A 686 -18.68 -1.36 -6.41
CA ALA A 686 -19.41 -2.61 -6.55
C ALA A 686 -20.63 -2.59 -5.62
N GLY A 687 -21.76 -2.08 -6.15
CA GLY A 687 -23.02 -2.05 -5.43
C GLY A 687 -23.38 -3.43 -4.85
N GLY A 688 -23.59 -3.47 -3.54
CA GLY A 688 -24.13 -4.63 -2.82
C GLY A 688 -23.44 -4.89 -1.49
N ALA A 689 -24.19 -4.82 -0.40
CA ALA A 689 -23.76 -5.12 0.98
C ALA A 689 -23.41 -6.62 1.23
N THR A 690 -22.95 -7.34 0.22
CA THR A 690 -22.76 -8.81 0.19
C THR A 690 -21.40 -9.27 -0.32
N ALA A 691 -20.49 -8.38 -0.76
CA ALA A 691 -19.20 -8.75 -1.33
C ALA A 691 -18.21 -9.27 -0.25
N GLY A 692 -17.56 -10.41 -0.53
CA GLY A 692 -16.48 -10.96 0.31
C GLY A 692 -15.21 -10.09 0.32
N TYR A 693 -14.16 -10.53 1.01
CA TYR A 693 -12.87 -9.83 0.98
C TYR A 693 -12.27 -9.78 -0.43
N SER A 694 -11.59 -8.68 -0.75
CA SER A 694 -10.89 -8.49 -2.02
C SER A 694 -9.38 -8.62 -1.80
N ILE A 695 -8.70 -9.39 -2.62
CA ILE A 695 -7.26 -9.65 -2.53
C ILE A 695 -6.59 -9.00 -3.73
N GLN A 696 -5.63 -8.11 -3.48
CA GLN A 696 -4.72 -7.65 -4.52
C GLN A 696 -3.60 -8.67 -4.68
N MET A 697 -3.24 -9.04 -5.90
CA MET A 697 -2.25 -10.09 -6.16
C MET A 697 -1.36 -9.72 -7.33
N GLU A 698 -0.07 -9.99 -7.21
CA GLU A 698 0.79 -10.08 -8.38
C GLU A 698 0.42 -11.32 -9.21
N ASP A 699 0.80 -11.33 -10.47
CA ASP A 699 0.79 -12.57 -11.27
C ASP A 699 1.80 -13.60 -10.71
N GLY A 700 1.67 -14.86 -11.14
CA GLY A 700 2.55 -15.94 -10.70
C GLY A 700 1.91 -16.93 -9.72
N PHE A 701 0.58 -16.94 -9.65
CA PHE A 701 -0.22 -17.96 -8.97
C PHE A 701 -0.82 -18.91 -10.00
N SER A 702 -0.93 -20.20 -9.66
CA SER A 702 -1.49 -21.16 -10.61
C SER A 702 -2.95 -20.83 -10.93
N PRO A 703 -3.42 -21.08 -12.17
CA PRO A 703 -4.82 -20.84 -12.53
C PRO A 703 -5.81 -21.61 -11.64
N ASP A 704 -5.42 -22.80 -11.16
CA ASP A 704 -6.24 -23.62 -10.26
C ASP A 704 -6.35 -22.99 -8.85
N VAL A 705 -5.28 -22.37 -8.35
CA VAL A 705 -5.32 -21.58 -7.10
C VAL A 705 -6.30 -20.42 -7.23
N ILE A 706 -6.21 -19.65 -8.31
CA ILE A 706 -7.08 -18.50 -8.57
C ILE A 706 -8.54 -18.93 -8.69
N LYS A 707 -8.80 -20.01 -9.44
CA LYS A 707 -10.14 -20.58 -9.58
C LYS A 707 -10.71 -21.04 -8.23
N LYS A 708 -9.91 -21.71 -7.41
CA LYS A 708 -10.32 -22.18 -6.08
C LYS A 708 -10.58 -21.03 -5.12
N LEU A 709 -9.74 -19.99 -5.09
CA LEU A 709 -9.97 -18.80 -4.27
C LEU A 709 -11.27 -18.07 -4.65
N ARG A 710 -11.55 -17.91 -5.95
CA ARG A 710 -12.82 -17.33 -6.40
C ARG A 710 -14.02 -18.18 -5.94
N ALA A 711 -13.90 -19.51 -6.04
CA ALA A 711 -14.94 -20.43 -5.57
C ALA A 711 -15.15 -20.38 -4.05
N LEU A 712 -14.10 -20.07 -3.27
CA LEU A 712 -14.21 -19.84 -1.82
C LEU A 712 -14.93 -18.52 -1.50
N GLY A 713 -14.99 -17.57 -2.44
CA GLY A 713 -15.71 -16.30 -2.30
C GLY A 713 -14.82 -15.06 -2.22
N TYR A 714 -13.54 -15.16 -2.58
CA TYR A 714 -12.64 -14.01 -2.65
C TYR A 714 -12.82 -13.23 -3.96
N GLY A 715 -12.84 -11.89 -3.86
CA GLY A 715 -12.54 -11.01 -4.99
C GLY A 715 -11.03 -11.01 -5.25
N ILE A 716 -10.59 -11.09 -6.51
CA ILE A 716 -9.16 -11.09 -6.85
C ILE A 716 -8.90 -10.01 -7.88
N ASN A 717 -7.97 -9.11 -7.56
CA ASN A 717 -7.51 -8.02 -8.41
C ASN A 717 -6.02 -8.20 -8.68
N PHE A 718 -5.65 -8.42 -9.95
CA PHE A 718 -4.25 -8.47 -10.32
C PHE A 718 -3.66 -7.06 -10.41
N VAL A 719 -2.52 -6.84 -9.77
CA VAL A 719 -1.80 -5.55 -9.74
C VAL A 719 -0.55 -5.54 -10.61
N SER A 720 -0.22 -6.67 -11.24
CA SER A 720 0.88 -6.77 -12.20
C SER A 720 0.41 -7.45 -13.49
N LEU A 721 1.17 -7.22 -14.57
CA LEU A 721 0.96 -7.96 -15.82
C LEU A 721 1.57 -9.37 -15.70
N HIS A 722 1.20 -10.25 -16.63
CA HIS A 722 1.76 -11.60 -16.63
C HIS A 722 3.29 -11.61 -16.63
N GLY A 723 3.86 -12.38 -15.70
CA GLY A 723 5.30 -12.54 -15.49
C GLY A 723 6.01 -11.39 -14.76
N GLU A 724 5.31 -10.33 -14.37
CA GLU A 724 5.84 -9.15 -13.68
C GLU A 724 5.64 -9.23 -12.16
N LEU A 725 6.70 -8.89 -11.44
CA LEU A 725 6.66 -8.55 -10.01
C LEU A 725 6.72 -7.03 -9.87
N ARG A 726 5.87 -6.44 -9.04
CA ARG A 726 5.65 -5.00 -8.92
C ARG A 726 5.55 -4.48 -7.48
N GLU A 727 4.96 -5.22 -6.55
CA GLU A 727 4.53 -4.68 -5.25
C GLU A 727 5.37 -5.13 -4.05
N GLY A 728 5.57 -4.18 -3.12
CA GLY A 728 6.07 -4.47 -1.77
C GLY A 728 7.55 -4.79 -1.64
N TYR A 729 8.48 -4.00 -2.22
CA TYR A 729 9.93 -4.21 -2.12
C TYR A 729 10.39 -4.79 -0.77
N GLY A 730 11.27 -5.80 -0.81
CA GLY A 730 11.90 -6.40 0.35
C GLY A 730 13.42 -6.38 0.31
N SER A 731 14.01 -6.47 1.48
CA SER A 731 15.43 -6.75 1.69
C SER A 731 15.54 -7.95 2.61
N ALA A 732 16.42 -8.90 2.30
CA ALA A 732 16.54 -10.11 3.09
C ALA A 732 17.95 -10.67 3.11
N VAL A 733 18.32 -11.22 4.28
CA VAL A 733 19.54 -11.98 4.51
C VAL A 733 19.25 -13.28 5.26
N SER A 734 20.09 -14.29 5.05
CA SER A 734 20.08 -15.53 5.83
C SER A 734 21.49 -15.89 6.28
N ILE A 735 21.59 -16.62 7.39
CA ILE A 735 22.86 -17.11 7.93
C ILE A 735 22.79 -18.64 8.01
N ASP A 736 23.73 -19.29 7.35
CA ASP A 736 23.95 -20.74 7.43
C ASP A 736 25.43 -21.04 7.72
N GLY A 737 25.71 -21.41 8.96
CA GLY A 737 27.07 -21.66 9.44
C GLY A 737 27.95 -20.41 9.30
N LYS A 738 28.96 -20.49 8.43
CA LYS A 738 29.87 -19.37 8.13
C LYS A 738 29.46 -18.53 6.93
N ASN A 739 28.40 -18.93 6.24
CA ASN A 739 27.93 -18.28 5.03
C ASN A 739 26.75 -17.37 5.36
N VAL A 740 26.83 -16.14 4.88
CA VAL A 740 25.75 -15.16 4.89
C VAL A 740 25.33 -14.92 3.46
N MET A 741 24.04 -15.08 3.18
CA MET A 741 23.45 -14.83 1.86
C MET A 741 22.52 -13.63 1.92
N ALA A 742 22.60 -12.74 0.93
CA ALA A 742 21.68 -11.63 0.70
C ALA A 742 20.92 -11.81 -0.63
N GLY A 743 19.65 -11.40 -0.65
CA GLY A 743 18.83 -11.34 -1.86
C GLY A 743 18.55 -9.90 -2.31
N ALA A 744 18.34 -9.69 -3.61
CA ALA A 744 18.00 -8.42 -4.22
C ALA A 744 16.59 -8.47 -4.80
N ASP A 745 15.65 -7.69 -4.26
CA ASP A 745 14.27 -7.72 -4.76
C ASP A 745 14.18 -7.05 -6.15
N PRO A 746 13.69 -7.77 -7.18
CA PRO A 746 13.64 -7.28 -8.56
C PRO A 746 12.60 -6.17 -8.80
N ARG A 747 11.72 -5.86 -7.83
CA ARG A 747 10.66 -4.85 -7.98
C ARG A 747 11.15 -3.41 -7.94
N ARG A 748 12.39 -3.22 -7.49
CA ARG A 748 13.08 -1.92 -7.49
C ARG A 748 14.49 -2.12 -8.03
N SER A 749 15.29 -1.07 -7.98
CA SER A 749 16.74 -1.11 -8.22
C SER A 749 17.52 -1.78 -7.07
N GLY A 750 16.85 -2.65 -6.29
CA GLY A 750 17.44 -3.36 -5.17
C GLY A 750 18.68 -4.14 -5.58
N ALA A 751 19.65 -4.19 -4.67
CA ALA A 751 20.90 -4.89 -4.85
C ALA A 751 21.24 -5.72 -3.62
N ALA A 752 22.02 -6.76 -3.86
CA ALA A 752 22.60 -7.62 -2.84
C ALA A 752 24.08 -7.75 -3.12
N GLY A 753 24.88 -7.68 -2.06
CA GLY A 753 26.31 -7.93 -2.17
C GLY A 753 26.85 -8.56 -0.90
N ALA A 754 28.03 -9.14 -1.02
CA ALA A 754 28.68 -9.82 0.07
C ALA A 754 30.18 -9.54 0.09
N VAL A 755 30.75 -9.59 1.29
CA VAL A 755 32.20 -9.63 1.47
C VAL A 755 32.63 -11.09 1.40
N PRO A 756 33.57 -11.48 0.51
CA PRO A 756 33.99 -12.86 0.38
C PRO A 756 34.54 -13.47 1.68
N ASN A 757 34.43 -14.79 1.80
CA ASN A 757 35.20 -15.54 2.79
C ASN A 757 36.70 -15.35 2.49
N LYS A 758 37.52 -15.15 3.53
CA LYS A 758 38.97 -15.07 3.38
C LYS A 758 39.58 -16.43 3.04
#